data_AF-A0A2Y9TW26-F1
#
_entry.id   AF-A0A2Y9TW26-F1
#
_cell.length_a   1.000
_cell.length_b   1.000
_cell.length_c   1.000
_cell.angle_alpha   90.00
_cell.angle_beta   90.00
_cell.angle_gamma   90.00
#
_symmetry.space_group_name_H-M   'P 1'
#
loop_
_entity.id
_entity.type
_entity.pdbx_description
1 polymer ?
#
loop_
_entity_poly.entity_id
_entity_poly.type
_entity_poly.pdbx_seq_one_letter_code
_entity_poly.pdbx_strand_id
1 'polypeptide(L)'
;MPRIPEHEINELKQSLSLLSVAESQGHKFKKRGQDSYTCLCPFHQEKTPSLVVTPSKNLFHCFGCGASGSALDWLMKTEHLTFLNGLVRLRELGKSAGLLSQPVLSEQEASTVSRTKLIDLNDDGQALLNQVVDFYHQKLLESPEAQEWLIRRGLNHPELISHFRLGYAGLQGVTEVLPSRLSHKGKAQRDRLVELGVLRQLTRHDHFKAAVVIPVVGWSESANVAHRGRVLQLYGRKTQADYKETKGNPRHLYLSSPLAGVWNEAAMQASTDIILCEALIDAMTFWCAGFRNVIAAYGCNGFTADHLVALQHHGVKRVFIAYDRDEAGDKGAESVAAELLEVGIEAWRVRFSLGMDANEFAVKSGAPEKALGLVLQQAAWMGHSTGPMAVLQTTPNNDERQEEKPSSLAAPASPATQSVEEIIPCEQTATGELLLRCGPRVWRVRGWQKNTVAEVMKVSIQVRDETSGVFHVDTLDMYSSRHRQGYINTAAEELECEPSVIKRECGRVLLMLEQKQDEQREAQQAREVVAITMSAEDEAAALELLKSPDLAERVVNDLASCGVVGESSNLLTGYLAATSRKLDKPLAVLIQSSSAAGKSSLMDAVLGLMPEEERIQYSAMTGQSLYYLGETSLQHKILAIAEEEGVRQAAYALKLLQSDGELKIASTGKNEQSGELVTREYKVQGPVMLMLTTTAIDVDEELLNRCLVLTVNESREQTQAIHALQRHNQTLEGLLAESEKGWLTKLHQNAQRLLRPLKVVNPFAHQLTFLSDKTRTRRDHMKYLTLIQSIALLHQYQRKVKRVEHRGQWLDYIEVEKSDIELANKLAHEVLGRTLDEMPPQTRRLLVLLKGWVGETAVHQALKAEEVRFSRRDVRAALGWGDTQLKIHLARLLEMEYLLLYRRGLTYEYTLLWDGEDNNGTHLCGLLDTGNDNRSGCEPDRSNVGGTQSASGRHVVGGQSESEKGASGQAAQGLKGKAVGSGKKRIIKEKKGMSQSVEPAINQKVTGRKSRSGSESDRSVSDEAQSVQGRGVVGGQSEGDKGASGQMAQGVEAKVVGSEQNTVIRKKKKSASSAVVNDREVTHG
;
A
#
# COMPACT_ATOMS: atom_id res chain seq x y z
N MET A 1 -13.66 -12.37 12.09
CA MET A 1 -14.88 -11.90 12.81
C MET A 1 -16.10 -12.51 12.16
N PRO A 2 -17.22 -12.74 12.90
CA PRO A 2 -18.52 -12.98 12.28
C PRO A 2 -18.89 -11.75 11.43
N ARG A 3 -19.18 -11.96 10.15
CA ARG A 3 -19.49 -10.90 9.19
C ARG A 3 -20.95 -10.49 9.36
N ILE A 4 -21.22 -9.50 10.22
CA ILE A 4 -22.57 -8.94 10.39
C ILE A 4 -23.06 -8.47 9.00
N PRO A 5 -24.21 -8.95 8.51
CA PRO A 5 -24.73 -8.58 7.20
C PRO A 5 -24.95 -7.08 7.07
N GLU A 6 -24.65 -6.53 5.89
CA GLU A 6 -24.79 -5.08 5.63
C GLU A 6 -26.26 -4.62 5.69
N HIS A 7 -27.23 -5.53 5.49
CA HIS A 7 -28.66 -5.21 5.67
C HIS A 7 -29.00 -4.96 7.15
N GLU A 8 -28.58 -5.82 8.10
CA GLU A 8 -28.77 -5.58 9.55
C GLU A 8 -28.19 -4.21 9.98
N ILE A 9 -27.01 -3.87 9.45
CA ILE A 9 -26.33 -2.60 9.76
C ILE A 9 -27.13 -1.41 9.22
N ASN A 10 -27.72 -1.53 8.03
CA ASN A 10 -28.52 -0.47 7.43
C ASN A 10 -29.91 -0.35 8.06
N GLU A 11 -30.54 -1.45 8.48
CA GLU A 11 -31.77 -1.45 9.27
C GLU A 11 -31.56 -0.79 10.64
N LEU A 12 -30.46 -1.11 11.35
CA LEU A 12 -30.08 -0.44 12.60
C LEU A 12 -29.81 1.07 12.40
N LYS A 13 -29.23 1.48 11.25
CA LYS A 13 -29.04 2.90 10.89
C LYS A 13 -30.34 3.63 10.53
N GLN A 14 -31.40 2.94 10.11
CA GLN A 14 -32.67 3.56 9.71
C GLN A 14 -33.73 3.54 10.83
N SER A 15 -33.73 2.52 11.69
CA SER A 15 -34.70 2.32 12.78
C SER A 15 -34.64 3.35 13.91
N LEU A 16 -33.63 4.22 13.98
CA LEU A 16 -33.41 5.16 15.08
C LEU A 16 -33.29 6.60 14.62
N SER A 17 -34.24 7.45 15.02
CA SER A 17 -34.20 8.88 14.73
C SER A 17 -32.94 9.54 15.31
N LEU A 18 -32.01 9.87 14.43
CA LEU A 18 -30.80 10.64 14.70
C LEU A 18 -31.12 11.97 15.41
N LEU A 19 -32.27 12.58 15.09
CA LEU A 19 -32.69 13.81 15.77
C LEU A 19 -32.97 13.57 17.25
N SER A 20 -33.72 12.52 17.63
CA SER A 20 -34.01 12.26 19.05
C SER A 20 -32.77 11.75 19.81
N VAL A 21 -31.87 11.02 19.14
CA VAL A 21 -30.55 10.66 19.71
C VAL A 21 -29.74 11.93 20.00
N ALA A 22 -29.62 12.85 19.04
CA ALA A 22 -28.87 14.10 19.22
C ALA A 22 -29.54 15.07 20.23
N GLU A 23 -30.87 15.14 20.28
CA GLU A 23 -31.60 15.92 21.29
C GLU A 23 -31.43 15.33 22.70
N SER A 24 -31.42 14.00 22.86
CA SER A 24 -31.17 13.35 24.16
C SER A 24 -29.72 13.48 24.65
N GLN A 25 -28.75 13.64 23.74
CA GLN A 25 -27.38 14.07 24.05
C GLN A 25 -27.29 15.58 24.42
N GLY A 26 -28.42 16.31 24.47
CA GLY A 26 -28.49 17.69 24.94
C GLY A 26 -28.22 18.76 23.86
N HIS A 27 -28.03 18.36 22.60
CA HIS A 27 -27.84 19.31 21.51
C HIS A 27 -29.16 20.02 21.18
N LYS A 28 -29.20 21.34 21.41
CA LYS A 28 -30.42 22.13 21.21
C LYS A 28 -30.62 22.49 19.74
N PHE A 29 -31.48 21.73 19.06
CA PHE A 29 -31.86 22.02 17.68
C PHE A 29 -32.90 23.13 17.58
N LYS A 30 -32.83 23.88 16.48
CA LYS A 30 -33.89 24.79 16.01
C LYS A 30 -34.37 24.30 14.65
N LYS A 31 -35.66 23.97 14.55
CA LYS A 31 -36.30 23.59 13.29
C LYS A 31 -36.22 24.75 12.28
N ARG A 32 -35.82 24.46 11.05
CA ARG A 32 -35.49 25.46 10.02
C ARG A 32 -35.92 24.99 8.62
N GLY A 33 -37.22 24.79 8.45
CA GLY A 33 -37.84 24.20 7.26
C GLY A 33 -38.90 23.18 7.66
N GLN A 34 -39.45 22.45 6.69
CA GLN A 34 -40.36 21.32 6.98
C GLN A 34 -39.59 20.15 7.60
N ASP A 35 -38.45 19.77 7.00
CA ASP A 35 -37.62 18.63 7.42
C ASP A 35 -36.13 19.01 7.53
N SER A 36 -35.82 19.96 8.41
CA SER A 36 -34.42 20.34 8.70
C SER A 36 -34.31 20.92 10.10
N TYR A 37 -33.33 20.46 10.87
CA TYR A 37 -33.10 20.86 12.26
C TYR A 37 -31.65 21.31 12.40
N THR A 38 -31.43 22.54 12.88
CA THR A 38 -30.08 23.15 12.98
C THR A 38 -29.59 23.27 14.42
N CYS A 39 -28.34 22.87 14.69
CA CYS A 39 -27.67 23.08 15.98
C CYS A 39 -26.22 23.58 15.79
N LEU A 40 -25.55 23.95 16.88
CA LEU A 40 -24.10 24.14 16.88
C LEU A 40 -23.42 22.78 16.71
N CYS A 41 -22.48 22.69 15.79
CA CYS A 41 -21.70 21.49 15.54
C CYS A 41 -20.92 21.05 16.80
N PRO A 42 -21.03 19.80 17.28
CA PRO A 42 -20.20 19.31 18.38
C PRO A 42 -18.75 19.02 17.93
N PHE A 43 -18.53 18.73 16.65
CA PHE A 43 -17.24 18.30 16.10
C PHE A 43 -16.21 19.44 15.85
N HIS A 44 -16.59 20.70 15.96
CA HIS A 44 -15.67 21.85 15.85
C HIS A 44 -16.24 23.09 16.57
N GLN A 45 -15.39 24.00 17.02
CA GLN A 45 -15.85 25.22 17.71
C GLN A 45 -16.37 26.27 16.73
N GLU A 46 -17.67 26.56 16.80
CA GLU A 46 -18.33 27.62 16.04
C GLU A 46 -19.24 28.49 16.93
N LYS A 47 -19.52 29.73 16.50
CA LYS A 47 -20.47 30.64 17.18
C LYS A 47 -21.84 30.71 16.49
N THR A 48 -22.01 30.03 15.36
CA THR A 48 -23.20 30.10 14.49
C THR A 48 -23.59 28.69 14.04
N PRO A 49 -24.82 28.20 14.31
CA PRO A 49 -25.26 26.85 13.93
C PRO A 49 -25.03 26.50 12.45
N SER A 50 -24.06 25.61 12.17
CA SER A 50 -23.80 25.08 10.81
C SER A 50 -24.15 23.60 10.65
N LEU A 51 -24.45 22.87 11.73
CA LEU A 51 -24.87 21.48 11.63
C LEU A 51 -26.36 21.36 11.37
N VAL A 52 -26.72 20.56 10.36
CA VAL A 52 -28.11 20.23 9.98
C VAL A 52 -28.34 18.73 10.15
N VAL A 53 -29.44 18.36 10.81
CA VAL A 53 -30.05 17.02 10.78
C VAL A 53 -31.29 17.06 9.88
N THR A 54 -31.46 16.03 9.06
CA THR A 54 -32.61 15.85 8.13
C THR A 54 -33.35 14.56 8.51
N PRO A 55 -34.42 14.64 9.33
CA PRO A 55 -35.12 13.47 9.85
C PRO A 55 -35.62 12.48 8.79
N SER A 56 -36.17 12.93 7.66
CA SER A 56 -36.65 12.01 6.60
C SER A 56 -35.57 11.13 5.98
N LYS A 57 -34.30 11.50 6.11
CA LYS A 57 -33.14 10.74 5.61
C LYS A 57 -32.34 10.07 6.72
N ASN A 58 -32.61 10.43 7.97
CA ASN A 58 -31.84 10.02 9.15
C ASN A 58 -30.33 10.33 9.10
N LEU A 59 -29.95 11.43 8.43
CA LEU A 59 -28.56 11.88 8.25
C LEU A 59 -28.31 13.27 8.86
N PHE A 60 -27.05 13.53 9.23
CA PHE A 60 -26.54 14.87 9.52
C PHE A 60 -25.50 15.32 8.49
N HIS A 61 -25.34 16.65 8.37
CA HIS A 61 -24.24 17.28 7.65
C HIS A 61 -23.86 18.61 8.32
N CYS A 62 -22.57 18.82 8.57
CA CYS A 62 -22.00 20.06 9.10
C CYS A 62 -21.43 20.94 7.99
N PHE A 63 -21.95 22.16 7.86
CA PHE A 63 -21.48 23.12 6.86
C PHE A 63 -20.25 23.93 7.28
N GLY A 64 -19.78 23.80 8.53
CA GLY A 64 -18.52 24.40 9.00
C GLY A 64 -17.31 23.48 8.81
N CYS A 65 -17.41 22.21 9.20
CA CYS A 65 -16.29 21.24 9.16
C CYS A 65 -16.48 20.05 8.21
N GLY A 66 -17.53 20.02 7.39
CA GLY A 66 -17.79 18.95 6.41
C GLY A 66 -18.23 17.60 7.01
N ALA A 67 -18.25 17.44 8.33
CA ALA A 67 -18.62 16.19 8.98
C ALA A 67 -20.10 15.82 8.70
N SER A 68 -20.32 14.65 8.08
CA SER A 68 -21.64 14.10 7.78
C SER A 68 -21.73 12.60 8.12
N GLY A 69 -22.95 12.07 8.17
CA GLY A 69 -23.20 10.64 8.35
C GLY A 69 -24.59 10.30 8.90
N SER A 70 -24.77 9.04 9.30
CA SER A 70 -26.00 8.47 9.87
C SER A 70 -26.05 8.54 11.40
N ALA A 71 -27.09 7.98 12.01
CA ALA A 71 -27.18 7.77 13.47
C ALA A 71 -25.95 7.03 14.04
N LEU A 72 -25.36 6.08 13.29
CA LEU A 72 -24.14 5.38 13.71
C LEU A 72 -22.94 6.32 13.72
N ASP A 73 -22.73 7.04 12.62
CA ASP A 73 -21.59 7.96 12.44
C ASP A 73 -21.66 9.16 13.39
N TRP A 74 -22.87 9.54 13.82
CA TRP A 74 -23.11 10.52 14.86
C TRP A 74 -22.58 10.01 16.20
N LEU A 75 -23.04 8.83 16.65
CA LEU A 75 -22.59 8.21 17.90
C LEU A 75 -21.08 7.98 17.91
N MET A 76 -20.50 7.51 16.79
CA MET A 76 -19.05 7.34 16.64
C MET A 76 -18.27 8.67 16.78
N LYS A 77 -18.86 9.81 16.42
CA LYS A 77 -18.21 11.13 16.49
C LYS A 77 -18.56 11.94 17.75
N THR A 78 -19.71 11.74 18.40
CA THR A 78 -20.08 12.43 19.65
C THR A 78 -19.75 11.64 20.92
N GLU A 79 -19.84 10.31 20.87
CA GLU A 79 -19.45 9.42 21.98
C GLU A 79 -18.06 8.77 21.74
N HIS A 80 -17.34 9.19 20.69
CA HIS A 80 -15.99 8.73 20.29
C HIS A 80 -15.86 7.19 20.12
N LEU A 81 -16.94 6.53 19.72
CA LEU A 81 -17.02 5.07 19.64
C LEU A 81 -16.36 4.50 18.37
N THR A 82 -15.72 3.34 18.50
CA THR A 82 -15.36 2.49 17.36
C THR A 82 -16.62 1.98 16.65
N PHE A 83 -16.51 1.50 15.40
CA PHE A 83 -17.65 1.04 14.60
C PHE A 83 -18.50 -0.04 15.30
N LEU A 84 -17.86 -1.00 15.97
CA LEU A 84 -18.53 -2.05 16.75
C LEU A 84 -19.21 -1.49 18.00
N ASN A 85 -18.53 -0.62 18.76
CA ASN A 85 -19.11 -0.01 19.96
C ASN A 85 -20.28 0.92 19.58
N GLY A 86 -20.19 1.64 18.46
CA GLY A 86 -21.28 2.41 17.89
C GLY A 86 -22.47 1.54 17.48
N LEU A 87 -22.24 0.36 16.88
CA LEU A 87 -23.30 -0.60 16.54
C LEU A 87 -23.99 -1.19 17.78
N VAL A 88 -23.24 -1.52 18.83
CA VAL A 88 -23.80 -1.95 20.13
C VAL A 88 -24.63 -0.82 20.72
N ARG A 89 -24.09 0.40 20.77
CA ARG A 89 -24.76 1.60 21.30
C ARG A 89 -26.04 1.96 20.55
N LEU A 90 -26.03 1.85 19.23
CA LEU A 90 -27.19 2.02 18.38
C LEU A 90 -28.24 0.93 18.68
N ARG A 91 -27.82 -0.34 18.81
CA ARG A 91 -28.70 -1.46 19.18
C ARG A 91 -29.27 -1.34 20.61
N GLU A 92 -28.57 -0.71 21.56
CA GLU A 92 -29.11 -0.33 22.88
C GLU A 92 -30.25 0.70 22.73
N LEU A 93 -29.99 1.81 22.04
CA LEU A 93 -30.96 2.88 21.84
C LEU A 93 -32.21 2.37 21.09
N GLY A 94 -32.05 1.44 20.15
CA GLY A 94 -33.14 0.80 19.41
C GLY A 94 -34.06 -0.05 20.30
N LYS A 95 -33.48 -0.75 21.28
CA LYS A 95 -34.24 -1.46 22.32
C LYS A 95 -34.96 -0.47 23.23
N SER A 96 -34.31 0.62 23.66
CA SER A 96 -34.94 1.67 24.47
C SER A 96 -36.05 2.43 23.75
N ALA A 97 -36.02 2.49 22.42
CA ALA A 97 -37.07 3.08 21.58
C ALA A 97 -38.25 2.12 21.29
N GLY A 98 -38.13 0.83 21.64
CA GLY A 98 -39.20 -0.17 21.45
C GLY A 98 -39.37 -0.67 20.00
N LEU A 99 -38.38 -0.45 19.13
CA LEU A 99 -38.50 -0.67 17.67
C LEU A 99 -37.90 -1.99 17.17
N LEU A 100 -37.51 -2.90 18.06
CA LEU A 100 -36.90 -4.20 17.73
C LEU A 100 -37.54 -5.33 18.54
N SER A 101 -38.23 -6.26 17.86
CA SER A 101 -38.80 -7.47 18.47
C SER A 101 -37.75 -8.59 18.63
N GLN A 102 -37.91 -9.44 19.64
CA GLN A 102 -36.91 -10.47 20.00
C GLN A 102 -37.11 -11.81 19.27
N PRO A 103 -36.02 -12.50 18.89
CA PRO A 103 -35.88 -13.94 19.12
C PRO A 103 -35.41 -14.21 20.56
N VAL A 104 -35.93 -15.26 21.19
CA VAL A 104 -35.84 -15.48 22.64
C VAL A 104 -34.47 -16.00 23.09
N LEU A 105 -33.79 -15.26 23.97
CA LEU A 105 -32.87 -15.79 24.99
C LEU A 105 -33.11 -15.05 26.32
N SER A 106 -32.88 -15.74 27.44
CA SER A 106 -33.54 -15.48 28.73
C SER A 106 -33.12 -14.20 29.49
N GLU A 107 -34.07 -13.65 30.25
CA GLU A 107 -33.93 -12.43 31.06
C GLU A 107 -33.00 -12.59 32.28
N GLN A 108 -31.72 -12.24 32.12
CA GLN A 108 -30.93 -11.63 33.21
C GLN A 108 -30.10 -10.45 32.67
N GLU A 109 -29.67 -9.57 33.58
CA GLU A 109 -28.73 -8.45 33.35
C GLU A 109 -29.19 -7.24 32.49
N ALA A 110 -30.43 -6.76 32.68
CA ALA A 110 -30.81 -5.41 32.27
C ALA A 110 -30.56 -4.38 33.40
N SER A 111 -29.31 -3.93 33.63
CA SER A 111 -29.07 -2.78 34.55
C SER A 111 -27.76 -1.99 34.34
N THR A 112 -27.89 -0.66 34.38
CA THR A 112 -26.84 0.39 34.45
C THR A 112 -25.90 0.53 33.24
N VAL A 113 -25.61 1.80 32.89
CA VAL A 113 -24.41 2.16 32.11
C VAL A 113 -23.19 1.64 32.87
N SER A 114 -22.51 0.67 32.29
CA SER A 114 -21.41 -0.01 32.94
C SER A 114 -20.12 0.21 32.17
N ARG A 115 -19.10 0.75 32.86
CA ARG A 115 -17.70 0.38 32.60
C ARG A 115 -17.65 -1.14 32.42
N THR A 116 -16.89 -1.67 31.46
CA THR A 116 -16.79 -3.12 31.20
C THR A 116 -16.40 -3.85 32.48
N LYS A 117 -17.41 -4.36 33.22
CA LYS A 117 -17.19 -5.04 34.49
C LYS A 117 -16.62 -6.39 34.12
N LEU A 118 -15.34 -6.57 34.44
CA LEU A 118 -14.73 -7.90 34.41
C LEU A 118 -15.55 -8.80 35.32
N ILE A 119 -16.18 -9.83 34.76
CA ILE A 119 -17.03 -10.81 35.46
C ILE A 119 -16.47 -12.18 35.10
N ASP A 120 -16.01 -12.94 36.09
CA ASP A 120 -15.70 -14.33 35.84
C ASP A 120 -17.01 -15.11 35.72
N LEU A 121 -17.19 -15.78 34.59
CA LEU A 121 -18.39 -16.56 34.25
C LEU A 121 -18.14 -18.07 34.35
N ASN A 122 -16.85 -18.47 34.50
CA ASN A 122 -16.41 -19.85 34.49
C ASN A 122 -15.47 -20.13 35.67
N ASP A 123 -15.54 -21.34 36.24
CA ASP A 123 -14.61 -21.79 37.29
C ASP A 123 -13.13 -21.89 36.83
N ASP A 124 -12.87 -21.78 35.52
CA ASP A 124 -11.54 -21.87 34.91
C ASP A 124 -10.86 -20.52 34.63
N GLY A 125 -11.57 -19.39 34.78
CA GLY A 125 -11.01 -18.05 34.58
C GLY A 125 -10.74 -17.64 33.13
N GLN A 126 -11.04 -18.48 32.14
CA GLN A 126 -10.80 -18.16 30.72
C GLN A 126 -11.77 -17.10 30.20
N ALA A 127 -13.02 -17.10 30.66
CA ALA A 127 -13.97 -16.04 30.36
C ALA A 127 -13.43 -14.67 30.81
N LEU A 128 -12.82 -14.62 32.01
CA LEU A 128 -12.20 -13.44 32.57
C LEU A 128 -10.90 -13.03 31.83
N LEU A 129 -10.03 -13.98 31.46
CA LEU A 129 -8.84 -13.68 30.65
C LEU A 129 -9.19 -13.09 29.27
N ASN A 130 -10.22 -13.62 28.60
CA ASN A 130 -10.67 -13.06 27.31
C ASN A 130 -11.21 -11.63 27.46
N GLN A 131 -11.96 -11.33 28.53
CA GLN A 131 -12.40 -9.96 28.83
C GLN A 131 -11.22 -9.01 29.14
N VAL A 132 -10.13 -9.50 29.74
CA VAL A 132 -8.89 -8.73 29.93
C VAL A 132 -8.20 -8.46 28.59
N VAL A 133 -8.15 -9.44 27.68
CA VAL A 133 -7.62 -9.26 26.32
C VAL A 133 -8.44 -8.25 25.53
N ASP A 134 -9.77 -8.35 25.50
CA ASP A 134 -10.64 -7.40 24.82
C ASP A 134 -10.54 -5.98 25.43
N PHE A 135 -10.41 -5.85 26.76
CA PHE A 135 -10.14 -4.58 27.43
C PHE A 135 -8.82 -3.96 26.97
N TYR A 136 -7.72 -4.71 26.97
CA TYR A 136 -6.44 -4.21 26.47
C TYR A 136 -6.49 -3.88 24.98
N HIS A 137 -7.17 -4.70 24.16
CA HIS A 137 -7.34 -4.47 22.72
C HIS A 137 -8.08 -3.17 22.44
N GLN A 138 -9.21 -2.94 23.12
CA GLN A 138 -9.93 -1.67 23.05
C GLN A 138 -9.05 -0.49 23.49
N LYS A 139 -8.32 -0.62 24.61
CA LYS A 139 -7.41 0.43 25.09
C LYS A 139 -6.28 0.76 24.11
N LEU A 140 -5.80 -0.18 23.29
CA LEU A 140 -4.82 0.12 22.22
C LEU A 140 -5.46 0.99 21.13
N LEU A 141 -6.67 0.66 20.68
CA LEU A 141 -7.41 1.41 19.67
C LEU A 141 -7.76 2.83 20.15
N GLU A 142 -7.93 3.01 21.47
CA GLU A 142 -8.18 4.30 22.13
C GLU A 142 -6.92 5.10 22.50
N SER A 143 -5.70 4.55 22.38
CA SER A 143 -4.46 5.17 22.90
C SER A 143 -3.46 5.57 21.81
N PRO A 144 -3.41 6.86 21.39
CA PRO A 144 -2.43 7.35 20.43
C PRO A 144 -0.97 7.11 20.83
N GLU A 145 -0.63 7.17 22.12
CA GLU A 145 0.72 6.92 22.63
C GLU A 145 1.23 5.51 22.32
N ALA A 146 0.34 4.51 22.32
CA ALA A 146 0.69 3.12 22.03
C ALA A 146 0.72 2.84 20.51
N GLN A 147 -0.13 3.54 19.75
CA GLN A 147 -0.11 3.49 18.28
C GLN A 147 1.17 4.14 17.73
N GLU A 148 1.57 5.29 18.27
CA GLU A 148 2.84 5.94 17.91
C GLU A 148 4.06 5.09 18.33
N TRP A 149 3.97 4.35 19.44
CA TRP A 149 5.01 3.38 19.82
C TRP A 149 5.11 2.21 18.82
N LEU A 150 3.99 1.68 18.34
CA LEU A 150 3.96 0.65 17.28
C LEU A 150 4.54 1.19 15.96
N ILE A 151 4.18 2.42 15.56
CA ILE A 151 4.75 3.08 14.36
C ILE A 151 6.28 3.22 14.50
N ARG A 152 6.77 3.73 15.64
CA ARG A 152 8.21 3.86 15.93
C ARG A 152 8.97 2.53 15.99
N ARG A 153 8.25 1.40 16.11
CA ARG A 153 8.79 0.03 16.07
C ARG A 153 8.57 -0.69 14.73
N GLY A 154 7.90 -0.08 13.75
CA GLY A 154 7.57 -0.72 12.47
C GLY A 154 6.45 -1.76 12.54
N LEU A 155 5.63 -1.73 13.60
CA LEU A 155 4.60 -2.73 13.93
C LEU A 155 3.16 -2.22 13.75
N ASN A 156 2.97 -1.19 12.93
CA ASN A 156 1.68 -0.52 12.73
C ASN A 156 0.80 -1.14 11.62
N HIS A 157 1.03 -2.40 11.25
CA HIS A 157 0.26 -3.10 10.22
C HIS A 157 -1.17 -3.40 10.72
N PRO A 158 -2.25 -2.89 10.07
CA PRO A 158 -3.62 -3.03 10.61
C PRO A 158 -4.09 -4.48 10.81
N GLU A 159 -3.67 -5.36 9.89
CA GLU A 159 -3.93 -6.80 9.99
C GLU A 159 -3.28 -7.41 11.25
N LEU A 160 -2.06 -7.02 11.62
CA LEU A 160 -1.36 -7.55 12.81
C LEU A 160 -2.18 -7.27 14.08
N ILE A 161 -2.60 -6.01 14.25
CA ILE A 161 -3.35 -5.53 15.41
C ILE A 161 -4.69 -6.26 15.55
N SER A 162 -5.39 -6.43 14.44
CA SER A 162 -6.73 -7.05 14.40
C SER A 162 -6.70 -8.59 14.46
N HIS A 163 -5.69 -9.24 13.86
CA HIS A 163 -5.54 -10.70 13.81
C HIS A 163 -5.09 -11.25 15.16
N PHE A 164 -3.98 -10.74 15.72
CA PHE A 164 -3.41 -11.21 16.99
C PHE A 164 -3.97 -10.49 18.23
N ARG A 165 -5.01 -9.65 18.07
CA ARG A 165 -5.64 -8.88 19.16
C ARG A 165 -4.64 -8.12 20.03
N LEU A 166 -3.71 -7.40 19.41
CA LEU A 166 -2.76 -6.54 20.13
C LEU A 166 -3.54 -5.56 21.02
N GLY A 167 -3.08 -5.39 22.24
CA GLY A 167 -3.67 -4.52 23.25
C GLY A 167 -2.66 -3.63 23.96
N TYR A 168 -3.14 -2.78 24.85
CA TYR A 168 -2.32 -1.88 25.65
C TYR A 168 -2.92 -1.72 27.06
N ALA A 169 -2.09 -1.89 28.09
CA ALA A 169 -2.55 -1.81 29.47
C ALA A 169 -2.74 -0.35 29.98
N GLY A 170 -2.08 0.64 29.37
CA GLY A 170 -2.10 2.01 29.87
C GLY A 170 -1.58 2.16 31.31
N LEU A 171 -1.80 3.33 31.92
CA LEU A 171 -1.24 3.67 33.23
C LEU A 171 -1.99 3.06 34.43
N GLN A 172 -3.23 2.59 34.24
CA GLN A 172 -4.06 2.01 35.31
C GLN A 172 -4.40 0.53 35.09
N GLY A 173 -4.37 0.05 33.83
CA GLY A 173 -4.69 -1.34 33.51
C GLY A 173 -6.12 -1.73 33.87
N VAL A 174 -6.33 -3.03 34.05
CA VAL A 174 -7.64 -3.59 34.44
C VAL A 174 -8.17 -3.00 35.75
N THR A 175 -7.32 -2.36 36.57
CA THR A 175 -7.74 -1.74 37.83
C THR A 175 -8.64 -0.51 37.65
N GLU A 176 -8.69 0.07 36.45
CA GLU A 176 -9.59 1.16 36.04
C GLU A 176 -11.07 0.73 36.02
N VAL A 177 -11.34 -0.51 35.58
CA VAL A 177 -12.70 -1.03 35.39
C VAL A 177 -13.19 -1.94 36.53
N LEU A 178 -12.28 -2.41 37.38
CA LEU A 178 -12.61 -3.27 38.52
C LEU A 178 -13.39 -2.53 39.63
N PRO A 179 -14.37 -3.18 40.29
CA PRO A 179 -15.10 -2.61 41.41
C PRO A 179 -14.22 -2.17 42.59
N SER A 180 -14.83 -1.39 43.50
CA SER A 180 -14.19 -0.88 44.71
C SER A 180 -13.51 -2.00 45.52
N ARG A 181 -12.28 -1.75 45.98
CA ARG A 181 -11.46 -2.66 46.80
C ARG A 181 -12.13 -3.06 48.13
N LEU A 182 -13.16 -2.32 48.56
CA LEU A 182 -13.94 -2.60 49.77
C LEU A 182 -15.12 -3.56 49.55
N SER A 183 -15.60 -3.72 48.30
CA SER A 183 -16.72 -4.61 47.98
C SER A 183 -16.28 -6.08 47.94
N HIS A 184 -17.14 -7.00 48.41
CA HIS A 184 -16.89 -8.44 48.31
C HIS A 184 -16.63 -8.89 46.86
N LYS A 185 -17.44 -8.44 45.91
CA LYS A 185 -17.23 -8.72 44.47
C LYS A 185 -15.90 -8.13 43.97
N GLY A 186 -15.56 -6.92 44.40
CA GLY A 186 -14.31 -6.24 44.04
C GLY A 186 -13.05 -6.82 44.68
N LYS A 187 -13.16 -7.56 45.80
CA LYS A 187 -12.08 -8.37 46.37
C LYS A 187 -11.91 -9.66 45.57
N ALA A 188 -12.96 -10.48 45.47
CA ALA A 188 -12.92 -11.76 44.76
C ALA A 188 -12.35 -11.65 43.33
N GLN A 189 -12.76 -10.62 42.56
CA GLN A 189 -12.22 -10.38 41.22
C GLN A 189 -10.74 -9.96 41.22
N ARG A 190 -10.26 -9.27 42.25
CA ARG A 190 -8.83 -8.90 42.42
C ARG A 190 -7.99 -10.04 42.98
N ASP A 191 -8.57 -10.99 43.69
CA ASP A 191 -7.93 -12.25 44.09
C ASP A 191 -7.81 -13.17 42.86
N ARG A 192 -8.90 -13.34 42.11
CA ARG A 192 -8.93 -14.11 40.86
C ARG A 192 -7.97 -13.60 39.80
N LEU A 193 -7.88 -12.29 39.59
CA LEU A 193 -6.90 -11.72 38.66
C LEU A 193 -5.45 -11.77 39.20
N VAL A 194 -5.22 -12.05 40.48
CA VAL A 194 -3.89 -12.40 41.02
C VAL A 194 -3.56 -13.86 40.74
N GLU A 195 -4.51 -14.78 40.92
CA GLU A 195 -4.35 -16.20 40.53
C GLU A 195 -3.97 -16.33 39.05
N LEU A 196 -4.68 -15.59 38.19
CA LEU A 196 -4.44 -15.52 36.74
C LEU A 196 -3.19 -14.68 36.35
N GLY A 197 -2.43 -14.14 37.30
CA GLY A 197 -1.20 -13.37 37.06
C GLY A 197 -1.36 -11.95 36.50
N VAL A 198 -2.56 -11.55 36.10
CA VAL A 198 -2.88 -10.22 35.53
C VAL A 198 -2.66 -9.08 36.53
N LEU A 199 -2.87 -9.33 37.83
CA LEU A 199 -2.55 -8.41 38.92
C LEU A 199 -1.34 -8.93 39.73
N ARG A 200 -0.48 -8.02 40.17
CA ARG A 200 0.62 -8.36 41.09
C ARG A 200 0.08 -8.64 42.50
N GLN A 201 0.45 -9.80 43.06
CA GLN A 201 -0.05 -10.32 44.35
C GLN A 201 0.02 -9.30 45.52
N LEU A 202 1.14 -8.59 45.65
CA LEU A 202 1.37 -7.65 46.76
C LEU A 202 0.68 -6.29 46.54
N THR A 203 0.88 -5.65 45.38
CA THR A 203 0.37 -4.29 45.14
C THR A 203 -1.07 -4.23 44.63
N ARG A 204 -1.60 -5.36 44.13
CA ARG A 204 -2.89 -5.46 43.42
C ARG A 204 -3.04 -4.46 42.28
N HIS A 205 -1.90 -4.07 41.69
CA HIS A 205 -1.80 -3.28 40.47
C HIS A 205 -1.65 -4.20 39.26
N ASP A 206 -2.07 -3.71 38.10
CA ASP A 206 -1.92 -4.39 36.81
C ASP A 206 -0.44 -4.74 36.55
N HIS A 207 -0.19 -6.00 36.20
CA HIS A 207 1.14 -6.52 35.93
C HIS A 207 1.75 -5.86 34.68
N PHE A 208 0.92 -5.69 33.65
CA PHE A 208 1.29 -5.23 32.33
C PHE A 208 1.36 -3.71 32.19
N LYS A 209 0.75 -2.92 33.09
CA LYS A 209 0.81 -1.43 33.17
C LYS A 209 1.91 -0.78 32.29
N ALA A 210 1.50 0.06 31.34
CA ALA A 210 2.35 0.71 30.34
C ALA A 210 3.15 -0.27 29.45
N ALA A 211 2.52 -1.39 29.08
CA ALA A 211 3.00 -2.31 28.04
C ALA A 211 1.94 -2.49 26.94
N VAL A 212 2.43 -2.68 25.71
CA VAL A 212 1.65 -3.36 24.66
C VAL A 212 1.58 -4.85 25.03
N VAL A 213 0.39 -5.44 24.93
CA VAL A 213 0.08 -6.81 25.35
C VAL A 213 -0.40 -7.63 24.14
N ILE A 214 0.04 -8.87 24.01
CA ILE A 214 -0.41 -9.81 22.97
C ILE A 214 -0.78 -11.15 23.63
N PRO A 215 -1.98 -11.70 23.40
CA PRO A 215 -2.34 -13.04 23.85
C PRO A 215 -1.58 -14.12 23.05
N VAL A 216 -1.16 -15.16 23.76
CA VAL A 216 -0.75 -16.44 23.16
C VAL A 216 -1.81 -17.48 23.51
N VAL A 217 -2.38 -18.06 22.45
CA VAL A 217 -3.49 -19.02 22.51
C VAL A 217 -2.92 -20.42 22.25
N GLY A 218 -3.43 -21.43 22.94
CA GLY A 218 -3.05 -22.82 22.68
C GLY A 218 -3.58 -23.30 21.33
N TRP A 219 -2.69 -23.92 20.55
CA TRP A 219 -2.95 -24.29 19.15
C TRP A 219 -4.04 -25.35 19.00
N SER A 220 -4.72 -25.33 17.85
CA SER A 220 -6.03 -25.96 17.63
C SER A 220 -6.08 -27.46 17.95
N GLU A 221 -5.11 -28.23 17.45
CA GLU A 221 -4.98 -29.67 17.66
C GLU A 221 -3.97 -30.07 18.74
N SER A 222 -3.65 -29.16 19.68
CA SER A 222 -2.67 -29.40 20.76
C SER A 222 -2.89 -30.74 21.47
N ALA A 223 -1.80 -31.50 21.65
CA ALA A 223 -1.80 -32.78 22.34
C ALA A 223 -2.33 -32.68 23.78
N ASN A 224 -2.17 -31.52 24.42
CA ASN A 224 -2.91 -31.20 25.64
C ASN A 224 -4.28 -30.63 25.28
N VAL A 225 -5.33 -31.44 25.45
CA VAL A 225 -6.73 -31.02 25.19
C VAL A 225 -7.11 -29.78 26.02
N ALA A 226 -6.54 -29.60 27.22
CA ALA A 226 -6.77 -28.42 28.06
C ALA A 226 -6.06 -27.15 27.57
N HIS A 227 -5.22 -27.21 26.53
CA HIS A 227 -4.57 -26.04 25.93
C HIS A 227 -5.36 -25.48 24.72
N ARG A 228 -6.04 -26.34 23.96
CA ARG A 228 -6.69 -26.02 22.67
C ARG A 228 -7.61 -24.81 22.73
N GLY A 229 -7.33 -23.78 21.94
CA GLY A 229 -8.16 -22.58 21.78
C GLY A 229 -8.27 -21.66 23.01
N ARG A 230 -7.51 -21.92 24.08
CA ARG A 230 -7.55 -21.17 25.35
C ARG A 230 -6.38 -20.19 25.43
N VAL A 231 -6.54 -19.07 26.14
CA VAL A 231 -5.44 -18.12 26.39
C VAL A 231 -4.52 -18.73 27.45
N LEU A 232 -3.27 -19.01 27.08
CA LEU A 232 -2.29 -19.66 27.96
C LEU A 232 -1.27 -18.67 28.53
N GLN A 233 -0.93 -17.65 27.73
CA GLN A 233 -0.02 -16.59 28.12
C GLN A 233 -0.49 -15.23 27.59
N LEU A 234 -0.06 -14.17 28.27
CA LEU A 234 -0.10 -12.79 27.77
C LEU A 234 1.33 -12.27 27.75
N TYR A 235 1.89 -12.05 26.56
CA TYR A 235 3.17 -11.36 26.39
C TYR A 235 2.95 -9.85 26.58
N GLY A 236 3.86 -9.17 27.28
CA GLY A 236 3.84 -7.71 27.42
C GLY A 236 5.19 -7.05 27.17
N ARG A 237 5.26 -6.02 26.32
CA ARG A 237 6.46 -5.18 26.11
C ARG A 237 6.23 -3.76 26.59
N LYS A 238 7.05 -3.30 27.54
CA LYS A 238 7.00 -1.92 28.08
C LYS A 238 7.23 -0.86 27.00
N THR A 239 6.41 0.20 27.02
CA THR A 239 6.44 1.26 26.00
C THR A 239 7.27 2.49 26.39
N GLN A 240 7.52 2.70 27.68
CA GLN A 240 8.15 3.90 28.22
C GLN A 240 9.65 3.98 27.85
N ALA A 241 10.08 5.10 27.28
CA ALA A 241 11.44 5.27 26.74
C ALA A 241 12.54 5.38 27.82
N ASP A 242 12.18 5.85 29.01
CA ASP A 242 13.03 5.96 30.20
C ASP A 242 13.16 4.65 31.00
N TYR A 243 12.47 3.59 30.57
CA TYR A 243 12.43 2.31 31.28
C TYR A 243 13.79 1.59 31.26
N LYS A 244 14.48 1.65 32.41
CA LYS A 244 15.71 0.92 32.69
C LYS A 244 15.39 -0.51 33.14
N GLU A 245 15.91 -1.46 32.38
CA GLU A 245 15.82 -2.89 32.63
C GLU A 245 16.62 -3.27 33.89
N THR A 246 16.01 -4.06 34.79
CA THR A 246 16.66 -4.57 36.00
C THR A 246 16.10 -5.95 36.36
N LYS A 247 16.83 -6.75 37.16
CA LYS A 247 16.39 -8.10 37.57
C LYS A 247 15.02 -8.17 38.27
N GLY A 248 14.50 -7.07 38.80
CA GLY A 248 13.15 -6.99 39.38
C GLY A 248 12.10 -6.29 38.52
N ASN A 249 12.47 -5.80 37.33
CA ASN A 249 11.62 -5.00 36.45
C ASN A 249 12.10 -5.16 34.97
N PRO A 250 11.79 -6.31 34.33
CA PRO A 250 12.14 -6.58 32.94
C PRO A 250 11.18 -5.88 31.96
N ARG A 251 11.68 -5.55 30.77
CA ARG A 251 10.93 -4.92 29.67
C ARG A 251 9.94 -5.87 28.99
N HIS A 252 10.23 -7.16 29.02
CA HIS A 252 9.33 -8.24 28.60
C HIS A 252 8.65 -8.83 29.84
N LEU A 253 7.35 -9.10 29.71
CA LEU A 253 6.50 -9.62 30.77
C LEU A 253 5.65 -10.78 30.25
N TYR A 254 5.29 -11.66 31.18
CA TYR A 254 4.44 -12.84 30.96
C TYR A 254 3.47 -12.98 32.15
N LEU A 255 2.44 -13.82 32.05
CA LEU A 255 1.66 -14.22 33.21
C LEU A 255 2.52 -15.05 34.17
N SER A 256 2.13 -15.06 35.44
CA SER A 256 2.76 -15.88 36.49
C SER A 256 2.57 -17.39 36.30
N SER A 257 1.72 -17.82 35.36
CA SER A 257 1.58 -19.21 34.93
C SER A 257 2.82 -19.69 34.16
N PRO A 258 3.05 -21.02 34.04
CA PRO A 258 4.09 -21.56 33.17
C PRO A 258 3.99 -21.04 31.73
N LEU A 259 5.14 -20.95 31.05
CA LEU A 259 5.24 -20.51 29.66
C LEU A 259 4.75 -21.64 28.73
N ALA A 260 3.62 -21.43 28.08
CA ALA A 260 2.90 -22.46 27.30
C ALA A 260 2.12 -21.83 26.14
N GLY A 261 1.81 -22.63 25.12
CA GLY A 261 1.27 -22.17 23.84
C GLY A 261 2.35 -21.64 22.88
N VAL A 262 1.99 -21.50 21.61
CA VAL A 262 2.85 -21.05 20.51
C VAL A 262 2.13 -19.92 19.77
N TRP A 263 2.81 -18.81 19.54
CA TRP A 263 2.24 -17.70 18.78
C TRP A 263 2.31 -17.97 17.26
N ASN A 264 1.25 -17.61 16.52
CA ASN A 264 1.12 -17.78 15.08
C ASN A 264 1.16 -19.25 14.58
N GLU A 265 0.26 -20.11 15.08
CA GLU A 265 0.05 -21.49 14.58
C GLU A 265 -0.06 -21.56 13.05
N ALA A 266 -0.72 -20.58 12.42
CA ALA A 266 -0.93 -20.50 10.97
C ALA A 266 0.38 -20.50 10.17
N ALA A 267 1.51 -20.05 10.74
CA ALA A 267 2.83 -20.17 10.11
C ALA A 267 3.21 -21.63 9.85
N MET A 268 3.03 -22.49 10.87
CA MET A 268 3.39 -23.91 10.83
C MET A 268 2.41 -24.71 9.95
N GLN A 269 1.12 -24.32 9.94
CA GLN A 269 0.15 -24.91 9.01
C GLN A 269 0.42 -24.57 7.53
N ALA A 270 1.02 -23.41 7.25
CA ALA A 270 1.24 -22.91 5.89
C ALA A 270 2.65 -23.19 5.33
N SER A 271 3.64 -23.55 6.15
CA SER A 271 5.04 -23.65 5.73
C SER A 271 5.81 -24.73 6.49
N THR A 272 6.60 -25.53 5.77
CA THR A 272 7.60 -26.44 6.37
C THR A 272 8.92 -25.76 6.73
N ASP A 273 9.08 -24.48 6.37
CA ASP A 273 10.19 -23.60 6.75
C ASP A 273 9.66 -22.54 7.74
N ILE A 274 10.22 -22.49 8.96
CA ILE A 274 9.75 -21.57 10.01
C ILE A 274 10.88 -20.67 10.51
N ILE A 275 10.58 -19.40 10.75
CA ILE A 275 11.49 -18.47 11.44
C ILE A 275 11.11 -18.47 12.93
N LEU A 276 12.09 -18.69 13.81
CA LEU A 276 11.91 -18.72 15.26
C LEU A 276 12.66 -17.54 15.88
N CYS A 277 11.94 -16.51 16.33
CA CYS A 277 12.53 -15.32 16.95
C CYS A 277 12.61 -15.44 18.47
N GLU A 278 13.52 -14.69 19.10
CA GLU A 278 13.68 -14.73 20.57
C GLU A 278 12.47 -14.16 21.32
N ALA A 279 11.86 -13.09 20.81
CA ALA A 279 10.69 -12.46 21.39
C ALA A 279 9.59 -12.17 20.36
N LEU A 280 8.36 -11.96 20.86
CA LEU A 280 7.19 -11.68 20.01
C LEU A 280 7.33 -10.42 19.14
N ILE A 281 8.06 -9.39 19.60
CA ILE A 281 8.27 -8.14 18.86
C ILE A 281 9.03 -8.39 17.55
N ASP A 282 10.02 -9.26 17.61
CA ASP A 282 10.90 -9.65 16.52
C ASP A 282 10.14 -10.52 15.51
N ALA A 283 9.37 -11.50 15.99
CA ALA A 283 8.47 -12.27 15.13
C ALA A 283 7.41 -11.39 14.44
N MET A 284 6.79 -10.45 15.15
CA MET A 284 5.87 -9.48 14.56
C MET A 284 6.57 -8.54 13.56
N THR A 285 7.88 -8.31 13.71
CA THR A 285 8.68 -7.51 12.75
C THR A 285 8.83 -8.27 11.42
N PHE A 286 9.28 -9.53 11.47
CA PHE A 286 9.31 -10.40 10.28
C PHE A 286 7.94 -10.50 9.60
N TRP A 287 6.87 -10.68 10.40
CA TRP A 287 5.50 -10.78 9.90
C TRP A 287 5.01 -9.51 9.20
N CYS A 288 5.33 -8.32 9.75
CA CYS A 288 5.06 -7.04 9.10
C CYS A 288 5.92 -6.80 7.85
N ALA A 289 7.13 -7.37 7.81
CA ALA A 289 8.05 -7.33 6.68
C ALA A 289 7.75 -8.42 5.62
N GLY A 290 6.59 -9.08 5.67
CA GLY A 290 6.12 -10.05 4.69
C GLY A 290 6.44 -11.52 4.99
N PHE A 291 7.35 -11.80 5.92
CA PHE A 291 7.74 -13.16 6.33
C PHE A 291 6.72 -13.73 7.32
N ARG A 292 5.57 -14.16 6.80
CA ARG A 292 4.43 -14.66 7.61
C ARG A 292 4.67 -16.02 8.28
N ASN A 293 5.67 -16.78 7.82
CA ASN A 293 6.08 -18.09 8.35
C ASN A 293 6.95 -17.98 9.61
N VAL A 294 6.55 -17.15 10.58
CA VAL A 294 7.34 -16.80 11.76
C VAL A 294 6.60 -17.04 13.07
N ILE A 295 7.30 -17.58 14.06
CA ILE A 295 6.87 -17.79 15.44
C ILE A 295 7.89 -17.17 16.42
N ALA A 296 7.55 -17.10 17.71
CA ALA A 296 8.42 -16.54 18.76
C ALA A 296 8.52 -17.47 19.97
N ALA A 297 9.73 -17.58 20.51
CA ALA A 297 10.00 -18.14 21.82
C ALA A 297 9.70 -17.13 22.95
N TYR A 298 9.96 -17.53 24.19
CA TYR A 298 9.80 -16.72 25.40
C TYR A 298 11.13 -16.13 25.92
N GLY A 299 12.04 -15.74 25.02
CA GLY A 299 13.44 -15.40 25.31
C GLY A 299 14.41 -16.52 24.89
N CYS A 300 15.72 -16.28 24.95
CA CYS A 300 16.78 -17.21 24.53
C CYS A 300 16.67 -18.61 25.15
N ASN A 301 16.27 -18.71 26.41
CA ASN A 301 16.00 -19.96 27.14
C ASN A 301 14.49 -20.28 27.23
N GLY A 302 13.69 -19.71 26.34
CA GLY A 302 12.22 -19.72 26.37
C GLY A 302 11.57 -20.54 25.24
N PHE A 303 12.34 -21.39 24.57
CA PHE A 303 11.79 -22.48 23.77
C PHE A 303 11.19 -23.54 24.71
N THR A 304 10.14 -24.25 24.29
CA THR A 304 9.41 -25.18 25.17
C THR A 304 8.90 -26.40 24.42
N ALA A 305 8.56 -27.47 25.14
CA ALA A 305 7.96 -28.67 24.56
C ALA A 305 6.68 -28.38 23.73
N ASP A 306 5.88 -27.37 24.10
CA ASP A 306 4.72 -26.93 23.31
C ASP A 306 5.12 -26.44 21.91
N HIS A 307 6.30 -25.83 21.74
CA HIS A 307 6.86 -25.45 20.44
C HIS A 307 7.34 -26.68 19.66
N LEU A 308 8.16 -27.54 20.29
CA LEU A 308 8.74 -28.71 19.64
C LEU A 308 7.64 -29.66 19.12
N VAL A 309 6.62 -29.94 19.94
CA VAL A 309 5.48 -30.79 19.56
C VAL A 309 4.63 -30.15 18.46
N ALA A 310 4.46 -28.82 18.43
CA ALA A 310 3.73 -28.14 17.35
C ALA A 310 4.50 -28.20 16.01
N LEU A 311 5.81 -27.94 16.04
CA LEU A 311 6.69 -28.04 14.88
C LEU A 311 6.67 -29.46 14.29
N GLN A 312 6.78 -30.48 15.14
CA GLN A 312 6.68 -31.90 14.74
C GLN A 312 5.28 -32.23 14.17
N HIS A 313 4.20 -31.82 14.83
CA HIS A 313 2.83 -32.13 14.42
C HIS A 313 2.49 -31.56 13.03
N HIS A 314 2.91 -30.32 12.75
CA HIS A 314 2.70 -29.68 11.45
C HIS A 314 3.73 -30.11 10.38
N GLY A 315 4.68 -31.01 10.70
CA GLY A 315 5.65 -31.53 9.74
C GLY A 315 6.68 -30.48 9.28
N VAL A 316 7.02 -29.53 10.15
CA VAL A 316 8.06 -28.53 9.89
C VAL A 316 9.41 -29.24 9.75
N LYS A 317 10.14 -28.91 8.69
CA LYS A 317 11.40 -29.56 8.32
C LYS A 317 12.62 -28.73 8.68
N ARG A 318 12.46 -27.41 8.75
CA ARG A 318 13.56 -26.46 8.91
C ARG A 318 13.16 -25.23 9.71
N VAL A 319 14.04 -24.82 10.62
CA VAL A 319 13.88 -23.65 11.49
C VAL A 319 15.08 -22.70 11.34
N PHE A 320 14.77 -21.45 11.01
CA PHE A 320 15.70 -20.32 11.00
C PHE A 320 15.66 -19.62 12.36
N ILE A 321 16.67 -19.87 13.21
CA ILE A 321 16.77 -19.34 14.57
C ILE A 321 17.26 -17.89 14.52
N ALA A 322 16.32 -16.97 14.71
CA ALA A 322 16.43 -15.53 14.62
C ALA A 322 16.44 -14.88 16.03
N TYR A 323 17.28 -15.42 16.91
CA TYR A 323 17.54 -14.85 18.24
C TYR A 323 18.51 -13.66 18.16
N ASP A 324 18.59 -12.88 19.23
CA ASP A 324 19.42 -11.67 19.28
C ASP A 324 20.90 -12.01 19.06
N ARG A 325 21.68 -11.11 18.45
CA ARG A 325 23.10 -11.39 18.17
C ARG A 325 24.01 -10.95 19.32
N ASP A 326 23.83 -11.60 20.47
CA ASP A 326 24.70 -11.50 21.65
C ASP A 326 25.03 -12.89 22.25
N GLU A 327 25.78 -12.90 23.35
CA GLU A 327 26.22 -14.14 24.01
C GLU A 327 25.06 -14.99 24.57
N ALA A 328 23.92 -14.39 24.91
CA ALA A 328 22.75 -15.11 25.41
C ALA A 328 21.90 -15.67 24.25
N GLY A 329 21.66 -14.84 23.22
CA GLY A 329 20.93 -15.25 22.02
C GLY A 329 21.66 -16.33 21.21
N ASP A 330 22.99 -16.28 21.09
CA ASP A 330 23.77 -17.34 20.44
C ASP A 330 23.73 -18.66 21.24
N LYS A 331 23.89 -18.64 22.58
CA LYS A 331 23.77 -19.85 23.42
C LYS A 331 22.37 -20.44 23.43
N GLY A 332 21.33 -19.59 23.45
CA GLY A 332 19.95 -20.01 23.32
C GLY A 332 19.70 -20.71 21.98
N ALA A 333 20.25 -20.15 20.89
CA ALA A 333 20.15 -20.74 19.57
C ALA A 333 20.88 -22.10 19.47
N GLU A 334 22.04 -22.26 20.14
CA GLU A 334 22.75 -23.55 20.22
C GLU A 334 21.93 -24.62 20.95
N SER A 335 21.29 -24.28 22.07
CA SER A 335 20.42 -25.20 22.81
C SER A 335 19.22 -25.65 21.96
N VAL A 336 18.52 -24.69 21.35
CA VAL A 336 17.35 -24.97 20.51
C VAL A 336 17.72 -25.73 19.25
N ALA A 337 18.89 -25.46 18.66
CA ALA A 337 19.39 -26.24 17.52
C ALA A 337 19.59 -27.71 17.90
N ALA A 338 20.15 -28.01 19.08
CA ALA A 338 20.31 -29.38 19.54
C ALA A 338 18.96 -30.11 19.70
N GLU A 339 17.97 -29.49 20.36
CA GLU A 339 16.62 -30.04 20.53
C GLU A 339 15.91 -30.33 19.18
N LEU A 340 16.05 -29.41 18.21
CA LEU A 340 15.48 -29.56 16.87
C LEU A 340 16.17 -30.68 16.07
N LEU A 341 17.50 -30.76 16.13
CA LEU A 341 18.28 -31.76 15.41
C LEU A 341 18.07 -33.18 15.95
N GLU A 342 17.87 -33.34 17.26
CA GLU A 342 17.54 -34.63 17.89
C GLU A 342 16.23 -35.21 17.32
N VAL A 343 15.23 -34.36 17.02
CA VAL A 343 13.97 -34.77 16.39
C VAL A 343 13.98 -34.73 14.86
N GLY A 344 15.14 -34.47 14.23
CA GLY A 344 15.32 -34.50 12.77
C GLY A 344 14.87 -33.23 12.03
N ILE A 345 14.73 -32.09 12.72
CA ILE A 345 14.42 -30.79 12.13
C ILE A 345 15.73 -30.00 11.88
N GLU A 346 15.90 -29.45 10.68
CA GLU A 346 17.07 -28.66 10.32
C GLU A 346 17.14 -27.32 11.10
N ALA A 347 18.30 -27.00 11.69
CA ALA A 347 18.51 -25.77 12.44
C ALA A 347 19.53 -24.83 11.77
N TRP A 348 19.13 -23.56 11.57
CA TRP A 348 19.90 -22.54 10.84
C TRP A 348 19.96 -21.21 11.61
N ARG A 349 21.14 -20.74 12.02
CA ARG A 349 21.35 -19.47 12.74
C ARG A 349 21.24 -18.27 11.80
N VAL A 350 20.20 -17.46 11.95
CA VAL A 350 20.14 -16.12 11.33
C VAL A 350 21.10 -15.19 12.10
N ARG A 351 21.85 -14.33 11.38
CA ARG A 351 22.88 -13.47 11.98
C ARG A 351 22.67 -12.00 11.60
N PHE A 352 22.07 -11.23 12.51
CA PHE A 352 21.93 -9.76 12.41
C PHE A 352 23.29 -9.04 12.54
N SER A 353 23.30 -7.71 12.63
CA SER A 353 24.48 -6.98 13.13
C SER A 353 24.76 -7.33 14.60
N LEU A 354 26.03 -7.29 15.01
CA LEU A 354 26.44 -7.64 16.38
C LEU A 354 25.76 -6.71 17.41
N GLY A 355 25.15 -7.30 18.45
CA GLY A 355 24.47 -6.56 19.52
C GLY A 355 23.14 -5.92 19.12
N MET A 356 22.42 -6.48 18.14
CA MET A 356 21.08 -6.01 17.74
C MET A 356 20.04 -7.14 17.83
N ASP A 357 18.82 -6.76 18.24
CA ASP A 357 17.59 -7.56 18.07
C ASP A 357 17.07 -7.44 16.61
N ALA A 358 16.14 -8.30 16.20
CA ALA A 358 15.66 -8.31 14.81
C ALA A 358 14.89 -7.03 14.48
N ASN A 359 14.14 -6.51 15.45
CA ASN A 359 13.37 -5.28 15.32
C ASN A 359 14.25 -4.04 15.11
N GLU A 360 15.33 -3.90 15.86
CA GLU A 360 16.28 -2.80 15.77
C GLU A 360 17.09 -2.87 14.47
N PHE A 361 17.52 -4.08 14.06
CA PHE A 361 18.14 -4.31 12.76
C PHE A 361 17.19 -3.91 11.60
N ALA A 362 15.93 -4.33 11.67
CA ALA A 362 14.91 -4.00 10.68
C ALA A 362 14.63 -2.48 10.63
N VAL A 363 14.42 -1.83 11.77
CA VAL A 363 14.15 -0.38 11.86
C VAL A 363 15.35 0.46 11.41
N LYS A 364 16.58 0.08 11.79
CA LYS A 364 17.82 0.75 11.32
C LYS A 364 18.04 0.63 9.81
N SER A 365 17.55 -0.45 9.17
CA SER A 365 17.76 -0.69 7.74
C SER A 365 16.98 0.27 6.83
N GLY A 366 15.85 0.82 7.28
CA GLY A 366 14.90 1.57 6.45
C GLY A 366 14.15 0.76 5.38
N ALA A 367 14.54 -0.50 5.13
CA ALA A 367 13.97 -1.40 4.15
C ALA A 367 13.88 -2.84 4.73
N PRO A 368 13.01 -3.05 5.74
CA PRO A 368 13.05 -4.22 6.62
C PRO A 368 12.86 -5.55 5.88
N GLU A 369 11.99 -5.60 4.87
CA GLU A 369 11.79 -6.75 3.98
C GLU A 369 13.12 -7.23 3.36
N LYS A 370 13.86 -6.31 2.72
CA LYS A 370 15.13 -6.62 2.04
C LYS A 370 16.23 -6.98 3.03
N ALA A 371 16.32 -6.28 4.16
CA ALA A 371 17.32 -6.53 5.18
C ALA A 371 17.13 -7.89 5.88
N LEU A 372 15.90 -8.20 6.29
CA LEU A 372 15.55 -9.47 6.92
C LEU A 372 15.66 -10.65 5.93
N GLY A 373 15.24 -10.46 4.67
CA GLY A 373 15.43 -11.45 3.61
C GLY A 373 16.91 -11.80 3.36
N LEU A 374 17.80 -10.80 3.39
CA LEU A 374 19.23 -11.01 3.20
C LEU A 374 19.86 -11.85 4.34
N VAL A 375 19.52 -11.58 5.61
CA VAL A 375 20.08 -12.35 6.73
C VAL A 375 19.49 -13.76 6.84
N LEU A 376 18.26 -13.99 6.35
CA LEU A 376 17.70 -15.32 6.19
C LEU A 376 18.45 -16.12 5.11
N GLN A 377 18.75 -15.51 3.96
CA GLN A 377 19.57 -16.13 2.90
C GLN A 377 21.02 -16.39 3.33
N GLN A 378 21.51 -15.70 4.35
CA GLN A 378 22.86 -15.85 4.92
C GLN A 378 22.88 -16.65 6.24
N ALA A 379 21.79 -17.35 6.58
CA ALA A 379 21.73 -18.15 7.80
C ALA A 379 22.74 -19.31 7.76
N ALA A 380 23.36 -19.62 8.91
CA ALA A 380 24.41 -20.62 9.04
C ALA A 380 23.89 -21.93 9.62
N TRP A 381 24.22 -23.06 8.99
CA TRP A 381 23.91 -24.42 9.49
C TRP A 381 24.48 -24.66 10.90
N MET A 382 23.72 -25.36 11.76
CA MET A 382 24.08 -25.61 13.17
C MET A 382 24.34 -27.07 13.55
N GLY A 383 24.23 -28.03 12.61
CA GLY A 383 24.34 -29.46 12.92
C GLY A 383 25.77 -30.01 12.96
N HIS A 384 25.98 -31.08 13.75
CA HIS A 384 27.29 -31.68 14.03
C HIS A 384 27.91 -32.52 12.90
N SER A 385 27.18 -32.82 11.84
CA SER A 385 27.72 -33.43 10.62
C SER A 385 28.13 -32.38 9.58
N THR A 386 28.91 -32.77 8.57
CA THR A 386 28.86 -32.08 7.27
C THR A 386 27.41 -32.06 6.81
N GLY A 387 26.78 -30.89 6.89
CA GLY A 387 25.33 -30.77 6.82
C GLY A 387 24.71 -31.25 5.50
N PRO A 388 23.38 -31.43 5.45
CA PRO A 388 22.67 -31.68 4.19
C PRO A 388 23.04 -30.57 3.21
N MET A 389 23.83 -30.91 2.18
CA MET A 389 24.74 -29.96 1.55
C MET A 389 24.06 -28.74 0.90
N ALA A 390 23.92 -27.67 1.67
CA ALA A 390 23.93 -26.32 1.13
C ALA A 390 25.33 -26.01 0.56
N VAL A 391 25.35 -25.25 -0.52
CA VAL A 391 26.58 -24.77 -1.16
C VAL A 391 26.95 -23.42 -0.56
N LEU A 392 28.26 -23.13 -0.48
CA LEU A 392 28.88 -22.00 0.25
C LEU A 392 28.81 -22.19 1.79
N GLN A 393 29.91 -22.14 2.55
CA GLN A 393 31.17 -21.42 2.34
C GLN A 393 32.42 -22.27 2.63
N THR A 394 33.53 -21.92 2.00
CA THR A 394 34.89 -22.35 2.40
C THR A 394 35.44 -21.40 3.48
N THR A 395 35.70 -21.90 4.68
CA THR A 395 36.56 -21.21 5.66
C THR A 395 38.03 -21.58 5.44
N PRO A 396 38.99 -20.66 5.68
CA PRO A 396 40.41 -20.95 5.52
C PRO A 396 40.95 -21.74 6.73
N ASN A 397 41.71 -22.80 6.46
CA ASN A 397 42.48 -23.48 7.50
C ASN A 397 43.87 -22.84 7.58
N ASN A 398 44.23 -22.28 8.73
CA ASN A 398 45.63 -21.99 9.04
C ASN A 398 46.31 -23.31 9.44
N ASP A 399 47.35 -23.70 8.70
CA ASP A 399 48.36 -24.65 9.17
C ASP A 399 49.73 -23.98 9.05
N GLU A 400 50.53 -24.07 10.11
CA GLU A 400 51.80 -23.34 10.20
C GLU A 400 52.91 -24.05 9.40
N ARG A 401 53.55 -23.33 8.46
CA ARG A 401 54.86 -23.74 7.90
C ARG A 401 55.70 -22.54 7.44
N GLN A 402 56.45 -22.04 8.42
CA GLN A 402 57.82 -21.46 8.37
C GLN A 402 58.21 -20.48 7.25
N GLU A 403 58.84 -19.37 7.66
CA GLU A 403 59.51 -18.43 6.75
C GLU A 403 60.76 -19.04 6.09
N GLU A 404 60.89 -18.86 4.77
CA GLU A 404 62.20 -18.61 4.13
C GLU A 404 62.10 -17.34 3.26
N LYS A 405 63.24 -16.64 3.09
CA LYS A 405 63.33 -15.32 2.43
C LYS A 405 64.24 -15.36 1.18
N PRO A 406 64.17 -14.36 0.28
CA PRO A 406 64.13 -14.66 -1.16
C PRO A 406 65.44 -14.52 -1.93
N SER A 407 65.49 -15.17 -3.10
CA SER A 407 66.35 -14.86 -4.25
C SER A 407 65.48 -14.99 -5.53
N SER A 408 65.13 -13.89 -6.22
CA SER A 408 65.93 -13.09 -7.17
C SER A 408 65.83 -13.57 -8.64
N LEU A 409 64.92 -12.95 -9.38
CA LEU A 409 65.01 -12.57 -10.80
C LEU A 409 65.70 -13.56 -11.78
N ALA A 410 64.89 -14.31 -12.53
CA ALA A 410 65.21 -14.71 -13.90
C ALA A 410 63.93 -14.71 -14.77
N ALA A 411 64.04 -14.21 -16.00
CA ALA A 411 62.99 -14.17 -17.02
C ALA A 411 63.67 -14.08 -18.41
N PRO A 412 62.97 -14.30 -19.54
CA PRO A 412 61.58 -14.74 -19.70
C PRO A 412 61.45 -16.10 -20.44
N ALA A 413 60.23 -16.61 -20.57
CA ALA A 413 59.89 -17.62 -21.59
C ALA A 413 58.55 -17.24 -22.26
N SER A 414 58.51 -17.31 -23.59
CA SER A 414 57.32 -17.06 -24.41
C SER A 414 57.47 -17.75 -25.76
N PRO A 415 56.38 -18.06 -26.47
CA PRO A 415 55.08 -18.55 -25.97
C PRO A 415 54.87 -20.02 -26.39
N ALA A 416 54.14 -20.80 -25.58
CA ALA A 416 53.75 -22.15 -26.00
C ALA A 416 52.72 -22.07 -27.15
N THR A 417 53.00 -22.77 -28.25
CA THR A 417 52.24 -22.79 -29.50
C THR A 417 50.73 -23.00 -29.30
N GLN A 418 49.92 -22.19 -29.98
CA GLN A 418 48.49 -22.47 -30.14
C GLN A 418 48.31 -23.76 -30.95
N SER A 419 47.97 -24.87 -30.30
CA SER A 419 47.43 -26.04 -30.97
C SER A 419 45.99 -25.75 -31.41
N VAL A 420 45.71 -25.85 -32.70
CA VAL A 420 44.34 -25.81 -33.24
C VAL A 420 43.55 -26.96 -32.61
N GLU A 421 42.50 -26.68 -31.83
CA GLU A 421 41.57 -27.73 -31.41
C GLU A 421 40.64 -28.10 -32.58
N GLU A 422 40.47 -29.40 -32.78
CA GLU A 422 39.70 -29.97 -33.87
C GLU A 422 38.20 -29.67 -33.69
N ILE A 423 37.53 -29.24 -34.76
CA ILE A 423 36.07 -29.09 -34.79
C ILE A 423 35.45 -30.49 -34.78
N ILE A 424 34.93 -30.92 -33.63
CA ILE A 424 34.32 -32.24 -33.47
C ILE A 424 32.95 -32.25 -34.18
N PRO A 425 32.66 -33.21 -35.07
CA PRO A 425 31.36 -33.29 -35.73
C PRO A 425 30.26 -33.63 -34.71
N CYS A 426 29.26 -32.74 -34.65
CA CYS A 426 28.02 -32.94 -33.91
C CYS A 426 26.91 -33.33 -34.88
N GLU A 427 26.30 -34.50 -34.67
CA GLU A 427 25.17 -34.99 -35.46
C GLU A 427 23.87 -34.72 -34.70
N GLN A 428 22.94 -33.92 -35.26
CA GLN A 428 21.60 -33.75 -34.71
C GLN A 428 20.66 -34.79 -35.32
N THR A 429 19.93 -35.54 -34.47
CA THR A 429 18.99 -36.56 -34.95
C THR A 429 17.68 -35.93 -35.45
N ALA A 430 16.93 -36.66 -36.27
CA ALA A 430 15.58 -36.27 -36.68
C ALA A 430 14.58 -36.14 -35.51
N THR A 431 14.93 -36.61 -34.31
CA THR A 431 14.16 -36.45 -33.07
C THR A 431 14.63 -35.26 -32.20
N GLY A 432 15.57 -34.44 -32.69
CA GLY A 432 16.06 -33.24 -32.00
C GLY A 432 17.15 -33.50 -30.94
N GLU A 433 17.62 -34.74 -30.80
CA GLU A 433 18.71 -35.09 -29.89
C GLU A 433 20.07 -34.73 -30.51
N LEU A 434 21.07 -34.47 -29.68
CA LEU A 434 22.43 -34.16 -30.11
C LEU A 434 23.36 -35.34 -29.84
N LEU A 435 24.17 -35.72 -30.82
CA LEU A 435 25.20 -36.74 -30.73
C LEU A 435 26.58 -36.11 -30.92
N LEU A 436 27.51 -36.40 -30.00
CA LEU A 436 28.91 -35.99 -30.04
C LEU A 436 29.79 -37.23 -29.88
N ARG A 437 30.79 -37.42 -30.73
CA ARG A 437 31.73 -38.56 -30.64
C ARG A 437 33.09 -38.09 -30.13
N CYS A 438 33.54 -38.68 -29.02
CA CYS A 438 34.79 -38.38 -28.35
C CYS A 438 35.64 -39.65 -28.25
N GLY A 439 36.47 -39.91 -29.26
CA GLY A 439 37.22 -41.17 -29.35
C GLY A 439 36.27 -42.37 -29.40
N PRO A 440 36.40 -43.37 -28.51
CA PRO A 440 35.51 -44.53 -28.49
C PRO A 440 34.14 -44.25 -27.82
N ARG A 441 33.95 -43.07 -27.21
CA ARG A 441 32.71 -42.72 -26.49
C ARG A 441 31.77 -41.86 -27.33
N VAL A 442 30.50 -42.26 -27.37
CA VAL A 442 29.38 -41.51 -27.94
C VAL A 442 28.57 -40.88 -26.82
N TRP A 443 28.46 -39.56 -26.86
CA TRP A 443 27.68 -38.74 -25.94
C TRP A 443 26.37 -38.34 -26.63
N ARG A 444 25.23 -38.61 -25.99
CA ARG A 444 23.87 -38.36 -26.48
C ARG A 444 23.12 -37.46 -25.51
N VAL A 445 22.76 -36.25 -25.95
CA VAL A 445 22.11 -35.24 -25.11
C VAL A 445 20.65 -35.04 -25.52
N ARG A 446 19.76 -34.99 -24.52
CA ARG A 446 18.31 -34.81 -24.69
C ARG A 446 17.78 -33.70 -23.78
N GLY A 447 16.71 -33.04 -24.21
CA GLY A 447 16.00 -32.02 -23.42
C GLY A 447 16.56 -30.60 -23.50
N TRP A 448 17.74 -30.40 -24.12
CA TRP A 448 18.43 -29.11 -24.23
C TRP A 448 17.54 -27.96 -24.72
N GLN A 449 16.68 -28.24 -25.69
CA GLN A 449 15.69 -27.34 -26.31
C GLN A 449 14.59 -26.82 -25.37
N LYS A 450 14.49 -27.34 -24.13
CA LYS A 450 13.44 -26.97 -23.16
C LYS A 450 13.93 -25.94 -22.12
N ASN A 451 15.19 -25.54 -22.16
CA ASN A 451 15.76 -24.57 -21.22
C ASN A 451 15.48 -23.14 -21.69
N THR A 452 14.44 -22.51 -21.13
CA THR A 452 14.02 -21.14 -21.46
C THR A 452 14.67 -20.05 -20.60
N VAL A 453 15.45 -20.44 -19.57
CA VAL A 453 16.10 -19.52 -18.62
C VAL A 453 17.61 -19.59 -18.84
N ALA A 454 18.25 -18.43 -19.07
CA ALA A 454 19.66 -18.36 -19.46
C ALA A 454 20.63 -18.94 -18.40
N GLU A 455 20.26 -18.94 -17.12
CA GLU A 455 21.09 -19.38 -15.99
C GLU A 455 20.98 -20.89 -15.69
N VAL A 456 20.19 -21.67 -16.44
CA VAL A 456 19.88 -23.08 -16.14
C VAL A 456 19.97 -23.93 -17.41
N MET A 457 20.82 -24.97 -17.40
CA MET A 457 20.99 -25.87 -18.55
C MET A 457 20.74 -27.33 -18.14
N LYS A 458 19.47 -27.66 -17.85
CA LYS A 458 19.09 -29.02 -17.47
C LYS A 458 18.96 -29.91 -18.71
N VAL A 459 19.70 -31.01 -18.71
CA VAL A 459 19.76 -31.95 -19.82
C VAL A 459 19.92 -33.39 -19.31
N SER A 460 19.32 -34.33 -20.02
CA SER A 460 19.65 -35.75 -19.83
C SER A 460 20.79 -36.12 -20.76
N ILE A 461 21.88 -36.64 -20.19
CA ILE A 461 23.10 -37.00 -20.91
C ILE A 461 23.35 -38.49 -20.72
N GLN A 462 23.46 -39.19 -21.85
CA GLN A 462 23.94 -40.56 -21.94
C GLN A 462 25.35 -40.55 -22.52
N VAL A 463 26.31 -41.17 -21.84
CA VAL A 463 27.63 -41.50 -22.41
C VAL A 463 27.73 -43.00 -22.57
N ARG A 464 28.21 -43.47 -23.73
CA ARG A 464 28.40 -44.89 -24.04
C ARG A 464 29.75 -45.09 -24.69
N ASP A 465 30.53 -46.06 -24.20
CA ASP A 465 31.70 -46.55 -24.91
C ASP A 465 31.29 -47.62 -25.94
N GLU A 466 31.68 -47.46 -27.20
CA GLU A 466 31.40 -48.42 -28.26
C GLU A 466 32.33 -49.65 -28.21
N THR A 467 33.43 -49.60 -27.45
CA THR A 467 34.42 -50.70 -27.35
C THR A 467 34.11 -51.70 -26.23
N SER A 468 33.78 -51.25 -25.02
CA SER A 468 33.22 -52.11 -23.95
C SER A 468 31.71 -52.33 -24.08
N GLY A 469 30.99 -51.42 -24.76
CA GLY A 469 29.53 -51.41 -24.89
C GLY A 469 28.79 -50.79 -23.69
N VAL A 470 29.49 -50.49 -22.59
CA VAL A 470 28.95 -49.97 -21.32
C VAL A 470 28.50 -48.51 -21.49
N PHE A 471 27.49 -48.10 -20.72
CA PHE A 471 26.93 -46.75 -20.78
C PHE A 471 26.40 -46.28 -19.42
N HIS A 472 26.54 -44.97 -19.18
CA HIS A 472 25.96 -44.25 -18.04
C HIS A 472 24.89 -43.26 -18.53
N VAL A 473 23.82 -43.03 -17.76
CA VAL A 473 22.76 -42.03 -18.08
C VAL A 473 22.27 -41.36 -16.80
N ASP A 474 22.22 -40.02 -16.82
CA ASP A 474 21.60 -39.22 -15.76
C ASP A 474 21.00 -37.92 -16.32
N THR A 475 20.37 -37.11 -15.47
CA THR A 475 19.86 -35.77 -15.77
C THR A 475 20.49 -34.72 -14.88
N LEU A 476 21.46 -33.98 -15.41
CA LEU A 476 22.20 -32.93 -14.70
C LEU A 476 21.87 -31.53 -15.20
N ASP A 477 22.21 -30.55 -14.37
CA ASP A 477 22.31 -29.15 -14.77
C ASP A 477 23.75 -28.87 -15.20
N MET A 478 23.96 -28.59 -16.48
CA MET A 478 25.28 -28.43 -17.07
C MET A 478 25.99 -27.15 -16.64
N TYR A 479 25.30 -26.15 -16.07
CA TYR A 479 25.98 -25.02 -15.42
C TYR A 479 26.39 -25.33 -13.96
N SER A 480 25.71 -26.25 -13.28
CA SER A 480 26.07 -26.69 -11.92
C SER A 480 27.35 -27.52 -11.89
N SER A 481 28.45 -26.91 -11.43
CA SER A 481 29.74 -27.59 -11.24
C SER A 481 29.63 -28.84 -10.35
N ARG A 482 28.74 -28.80 -9.33
CA ARG A 482 28.46 -29.94 -8.45
C ARG A 482 27.78 -31.10 -9.18
N HIS A 483 26.81 -30.81 -10.07
CA HIS A 483 26.15 -31.87 -10.85
C HIS A 483 27.10 -32.43 -11.92
N ARG A 484 27.89 -31.57 -12.59
CA ARG A 484 28.97 -32.03 -13.49
C ARG A 484 29.94 -32.96 -12.78
N GLN A 485 30.42 -32.61 -11.57
CA GLN A 485 31.33 -33.47 -10.80
C GLN A 485 30.71 -34.81 -10.39
N GLY A 486 29.45 -34.82 -9.95
CA GLY A 486 28.73 -36.07 -9.67
C GLY A 486 28.68 -36.99 -10.90
N TYR A 487 28.23 -36.45 -12.03
CA TYR A 487 28.17 -37.18 -13.31
C TYR A 487 29.54 -37.70 -13.76
N ILE A 488 30.58 -36.86 -13.69
CA ILE A 488 31.94 -37.22 -14.08
C ILE A 488 32.45 -38.41 -13.27
N ASN A 489 32.22 -38.42 -11.95
CA ASN A 489 32.70 -39.49 -11.08
C ASN A 489 31.96 -40.81 -11.39
N THR A 490 30.63 -40.83 -11.36
CA THR A 490 29.84 -42.05 -11.58
C THR A 490 30.00 -42.58 -13.00
N ALA A 491 30.07 -41.71 -14.02
CA ALA A 491 30.35 -42.15 -15.39
C ALA A 491 31.78 -42.67 -15.57
N ALA A 492 32.77 -42.12 -14.86
CA ALA A 492 34.14 -42.64 -14.90
C ALA A 492 34.28 -44.01 -14.22
N GLU A 493 33.58 -44.21 -13.09
CA GLU A 493 33.46 -45.49 -12.39
C GLU A 493 32.76 -46.55 -13.27
N GLU A 494 31.59 -46.23 -13.86
CA GLU A 494 30.85 -47.18 -14.72
C GLU A 494 31.56 -47.51 -16.05
N LEU A 495 32.33 -46.57 -16.61
CA LEU A 495 33.08 -46.77 -17.87
C LEU A 495 34.53 -47.25 -17.65
N GLU A 496 34.89 -47.66 -16.42
CA GLU A 496 36.23 -48.11 -16.01
C GLU A 496 37.38 -47.20 -16.51
N CYS A 497 37.19 -45.88 -16.47
CA CYS A 497 38.10 -44.92 -17.10
C CYS A 497 38.49 -43.76 -16.18
N GLU A 498 39.56 -43.03 -16.54
CA GLU A 498 40.13 -42.00 -15.69
C GLU A 498 39.26 -40.72 -15.67
N PRO A 499 38.88 -40.16 -14.49
CA PRO A 499 37.92 -39.07 -14.39
C PRO A 499 38.28 -37.78 -15.15
N SER A 500 39.55 -37.45 -15.37
CA SER A 500 39.94 -36.27 -16.16
C SER A 500 39.57 -36.40 -17.64
N VAL A 501 39.49 -37.62 -18.17
CA VAL A 501 39.01 -37.91 -19.54
C VAL A 501 37.52 -37.56 -19.66
N ILE A 502 36.68 -38.11 -18.79
CA ILE A 502 35.24 -37.80 -18.76
C ILE A 502 34.99 -36.32 -18.44
N LYS A 503 35.82 -35.70 -17.60
CA LYS A 503 35.80 -34.24 -17.34
C LYS A 503 36.09 -33.42 -18.59
N ARG A 504 37.07 -33.79 -19.41
CA ARG A 504 37.40 -33.08 -20.67
C ARG A 504 36.29 -33.26 -21.72
N GLU A 505 35.71 -34.45 -21.81
CA GLU A 505 34.60 -34.73 -22.74
C GLU A 505 33.30 -34.01 -22.30
N CYS A 506 32.97 -34.02 -21.01
CA CYS A 506 31.85 -33.26 -20.44
C CYS A 506 31.99 -31.74 -20.69
N GLY A 507 33.21 -31.19 -20.58
CA GLY A 507 33.49 -29.78 -20.94
C GLY A 507 33.24 -29.45 -22.41
N ARG A 508 33.50 -30.40 -23.33
CA ARG A 508 33.18 -30.25 -24.77
C ARG A 508 31.67 -30.32 -25.03
N VAL A 509 30.93 -31.12 -24.27
CA VAL A 509 29.46 -31.15 -24.33
C VAL A 509 28.85 -29.83 -23.81
N LEU A 510 29.42 -29.21 -22.78
CA LEU A 510 28.98 -27.89 -22.30
C LEU A 510 29.10 -26.83 -23.40
N LEU A 511 30.29 -26.65 -23.98
CA LEU A 511 30.55 -25.66 -25.04
C LEU A 511 29.63 -25.83 -26.26
N MET A 512 29.35 -27.09 -26.64
CA MET A 512 28.44 -27.39 -27.74
C MET A 512 26.97 -27.05 -27.41
N LEU A 513 26.54 -27.23 -26.16
CA LEU A 513 25.20 -26.84 -25.71
C LEU A 513 25.06 -25.32 -25.57
N GLU A 514 26.10 -24.61 -25.11
CA GLU A 514 26.16 -23.15 -25.09
C GLU A 514 26.02 -22.60 -26.52
N GLN A 515 26.84 -23.07 -27.46
CA GLN A 515 26.75 -22.71 -28.88
C GLN A 515 25.35 -22.98 -29.47
N LYS A 516 24.72 -24.12 -29.14
CA LYS A 516 23.37 -24.45 -29.62
C LYS A 516 22.25 -23.65 -28.94
N GLN A 517 22.45 -23.16 -27.71
CA GLN A 517 21.55 -22.19 -27.10
C GLN A 517 21.70 -20.80 -27.73
N ASP A 518 22.92 -20.39 -28.08
CA ASP A 518 23.17 -19.10 -28.71
C ASP A 518 22.64 -19.06 -30.14
N GLU A 519 22.86 -20.11 -30.95
CA GLU A 519 22.20 -20.30 -32.27
C GLU A 519 20.67 -20.24 -32.16
N GLN A 520 20.08 -20.86 -31.12
CA GLN A 520 18.64 -20.77 -30.88
C GLN A 520 18.20 -19.37 -30.45
N ARG A 521 19.01 -18.66 -29.63
CA ARG A 521 18.70 -17.31 -29.16
C ARG A 521 18.80 -16.28 -30.28
N GLU A 522 19.79 -16.38 -31.16
CA GLU A 522 19.88 -15.59 -32.39
C GLU A 522 18.70 -15.88 -33.33
N ALA A 523 18.37 -17.16 -33.56
CA ALA A 523 17.21 -17.54 -34.37
C ALA A 523 15.86 -17.13 -33.75
N GLN A 524 15.79 -16.99 -32.42
CA GLN A 524 14.60 -16.56 -31.71
C GLN A 524 14.47 -15.03 -31.65
N GLN A 525 15.58 -14.30 -31.48
CA GLN A 525 15.61 -12.84 -31.66
C GLN A 525 15.30 -12.46 -33.12
N ALA A 526 15.82 -13.21 -34.10
CA ALA A 526 15.44 -13.06 -35.51
C ALA A 526 13.96 -13.40 -35.79
N ARG A 527 13.28 -14.12 -34.88
CA ARG A 527 11.82 -14.35 -34.91
C ARG A 527 11.02 -13.28 -34.18
N GLU A 528 11.54 -12.73 -33.08
CA GLU A 528 10.93 -11.59 -32.38
C GLU A 528 11.05 -10.28 -33.19
N VAL A 529 12.08 -10.15 -34.03
CA VAL A 529 12.23 -9.06 -35.01
C VAL A 529 11.54 -9.39 -36.36
N VAL A 530 10.63 -10.37 -36.41
CA VAL A 530 9.65 -10.47 -37.51
C VAL A 530 8.65 -9.33 -37.36
N ALA A 531 9.00 -8.19 -37.95
CA ALA A 531 8.05 -7.12 -38.23
C ALA A 531 6.83 -7.72 -38.95
N ILE A 532 5.62 -7.45 -38.44
CA ILE A 532 4.38 -7.94 -39.02
C ILE A 532 4.28 -7.40 -40.45
N THR A 533 4.58 -8.25 -41.45
CA THR A 533 4.53 -7.88 -42.85
C THR A 533 3.08 -7.73 -43.28
N MET A 534 2.56 -6.51 -43.14
CA MET A 534 1.27 -6.10 -43.68
C MET A 534 1.21 -6.44 -45.18
N SER A 535 0.07 -6.95 -45.65
CA SER A 535 -0.16 -7.13 -47.08
C SER A 535 -0.28 -5.76 -47.75
N ALA A 536 0.01 -5.67 -49.05
CA ALA A 536 -0.15 -4.42 -49.81
C ALA A 536 -1.62 -3.94 -49.82
N GLU A 537 -2.59 -4.85 -49.70
CA GLU A 537 -4.01 -4.54 -49.58
C GLU A 537 -4.35 -3.98 -48.19
N ASP A 538 -3.81 -4.58 -47.12
CA ASP A 538 -3.92 -4.07 -45.74
C ASP A 538 -3.30 -2.68 -45.58
N GLU A 539 -2.12 -2.45 -46.19
CA GLU A 539 -1.45 -1.15 -46.19
C GLU A 539 -2.26 -0.11 -46.98
N ALA A 540 -2.78 -0.46 -48.17
CA ALA A 540 -3.60 0.43 -48.96
C ALA A 540 -4.87 0.87 -48.21
N ALA A 541 -5.62 -0.07 -47.61
CA ALA A 541 -6.83 0.24 -46.84
C ALA A 541 -6.53 1.08 -45.59
N ALA A 542 -5.44 0.78 -44.88
CA ALA A 542 -5.00 1.56 -43.71
C ALA A 542 -4.56 2.98 -44.10
N LEU A 543 -3.87 3.15 -45.25
CA LEU A 543 -3.53 4.46 -45.80
C LEU A 543 -4.76 5.22 -46.32
N GLU A 544 -5.78 4.54 -46.82
CA GLU A 544 -7.05 5.15 -47.23
C GLU A 544 -7.79 5.74 -46.02
N LEU A 545 -7.93 4.96 -44.94
CA LEU A 545 -8.47 5.44 -43.67
C LEU A 545 -7.72 6.70 -43.18
N LEU A 546 -6.38 6.65 -43.10
CA LEU A 546 -5.56 7.77 -42.64
C LEU A 546 -5.61 9.02 -43.55
N LYS A 547 -6.04 8.89 -44.80
CA LYS A 547 -6.24 10.00 -45.75
C LYS A 547 -7.68 10.53 -45.79
N SER A 548 -8.63 9.86 -45.13
CA SER A 548 -10.03 10.25 -45.06
C SER A 548 -10.18 11.64 -44.40
N PRO A 549 -10.84 12.64 -45.03
CA PRO A 549 -11.00 13.96 -44.40
C PRO A 549 -11.80 13.85 -43.09
N ASP A 550 -12.79 12.98 -43.04
CA ASP A 550 -13.67 12.76 -41.88
C ASP A 550 -13.10 11.70 -40.90
N LEU A 551 -11.78 11.49 -40.88
CA LEU A 551 -11.09 10.44 -40.10
C LEU A 551 -11.50 10.42 -38.62
N ALA A 552 -11.66 11.58 -37.98
CA ALA A 552 -12.04 11.65 -36.57
C ALA A 552 -13.48 11.17 -36.30
N GLU A 553 -14.43 11.42 -37.22
CA GLU A 553 -15.80 10.92 -37.11
C GLU A 553 -15.89 9.45 -37.48
N ARG A 554 -15.16 9.03 -38.53
CA ARG A 554 -15.04 7.62 -38.92
C ARG A 554 -14.49 6.75 -37.78
N VAL A 555 -13.41 7.16 -37.12
CA VAL A 555 -12.86 6.49 -35.91
C VAL A 555 -13.92 6.35 -34.81
N VAL A 556 -14.79 7.35 -34.60
CA VAL A 556 -15.87 7.28 -33.61
C VAL A 556 -16.94 6.26 -34.01
N ASN A 557 -17.33 6.23 -35.28
CA ASN A 557 -18.33 5.31 -35.79
C ASN A 557 -17.83 3.86 -35.77
N ASP A 558 -16.57 3.65 -36.19
CA ASP A 558 -15.91 2.34 -36.17
C ASP A 558 -15.73 1.82 -34.72
N LEU A 559 -15.41 2.71 -33.76
CA LEU A 559 -15.40 2.39 -32.32
C LEU A 559 -16.80 2.07 -31.76
N ALA A 560 -17.85 2.73 -32.26
CA ALA A 560 -19.23 2.44 -31.85
C ALA A 560 -19.66 1.04 -32.32
N SER A 561 -19.35 0.68 -33.57
CA SER A 561 -19.54 -0.67 -34.13
C SER A 561 -18.75 -1.74 -33.36
N CYS A 562 -17.60 -1.40 -32.79
CA CYS A 562 -16.86 -2.30 -31.90
C CYS A 562 -17.57 -2.59 -30.56
N GLY A 563 -18.60 -1.84 -30.17
CA GLY A 563 -19.53 -2.21 -29.08
C GLY A 563 -19.85 -1.15 -28.03
N VAL A 564 -19.48 0.12 -28.24
CA VAL A 564 -19.67 1.19 -27.24
C VAL A 564 -20.55 2.32 -27.80
N VAL A 565 -21.81 2.37 -27.38
CA VAL A 565 -22.78 3.39 -27.82
C VAL A 565 -22.59 4.70 -27.04
N GLY A 566 -22.88 5.85 -27.66
CA GLY A 566 -23.18 7.11 -26.95
C GLY A 566 -22.02 7.81 -26.24
N GLU A 567 -20.78 7.34 -26.39
CA GLU A 567 -19.58 7.84 -25.71
C GLU A 567 -18.56 8.50 -26.67
N SER A 568 -19.02 9.06 -27.80
CA SER A 568 -18.18 9.52 -28.92
C SER A 568 -16.94 10.34 -28.52
N SER A 569 -17.10 11.35 -27.66
CA SER A 569 -15.98 12.19 -27.20
C SER A 569 -15.03 11.47 -26.23
N ASN A 570 -15.52 10.56 -25.39
CA ASN A 570 -14.68 9.71 -24.52
C ASN A 570 -13.88 8.71 -25.37
N LEU A 571 -14.53 8.06 -26.34
CA LEU A 571 -13.94 7.13 -27.30
C LEU A 571 -12.84 7.80 -28.12
N LEU A 572 -13.12 8.95 -28.74
CA LEU A 572 -12.15 9.70 -29.52
C LEU A 572 -10.99 10.21 -28.67
N THR A 573 -11.25 10.72 -27.45
CA THR A 573 -10.18 11.15 -26.54
C THR A 573 -9.30 9.97 -26.10
N GLY A 574 -9.89 8.80 -25.83
CA GLY A 574 -9.16 7.57 -25.54
C GLY A 574 -8.28 7.13 -26.72
N TYR A 575 -8.80 7.12 -27.94
CA TYR A 575 -8.07 6.76 -29.15
C TYR A 575 -6.95 7.76 -29.50
N LEU A 576 -7.18 9.06 -29.31
CA LEU A 576 -6.16 10.11 -29.45
C LEU A 576 -5.06 9.98 -28.40
N ALA A 577 -5.42 9.69 -27.14
CA ALA A 577 -4.44 9.41 -26.09
C ALA A 577 -3.63 8.15 -26.41
N ALA A 578 -4.28 7.07 -26.87
CA ALA A 578 -3.59 5.85 -27.32
C ALA A 578 -2.64 6.12 -28.50
N THR A 579 -3.03 7.00 -29.44
CA THR A 579 -2.19 7.48 -30.55
C THR A 579 -0.99 8.31 -30.05
N SER A 580 -1.18 9.08 -28.97
CA SER A 580 -0.14 9.95 -28.39
C SER A 580 1.12 9.21 -27.89
N ARG A 581 1.09 7.88 -27.74
CA ARG A 581 2.28 7.04 -27.44
C ARG A 581 3.46 7.28 -28.39
N LYS A 582 3.18 7.73 -29.62
CA LYS A 582 4.18 8.08 -30.66
C LYS A 582 4.77 9.51 -30.50
N LEU A 583 4.30 10.31 -29.54
CA LEU A 583 4.88 11.62 -29.17
C LEU A 583 5.93 11.47 -28.06
N ASP A 584 6.80 12.49 -27.92
CA ASP A 584 7.81 12.58 -26.85
C ASP A 584 7.20 12.62 -25.43
N LYS A 585 5.96 13.12 -25.33
CA LYS A 585 5.22 13.30 -24.07
C LYS A 585 3.75 12.89 -24.29
N PRO A 586 3.43 11.60 -24.13
CA PRO A 586 2.07 11.09 -24.33
C PRO A 586 1.10 11.61 -23.28
N LEU A 587 -0.19 11.56 -23.61
CA LEU A 587 -1.28 11.73 -22.67
C LEU A 587 -1.37 10.50 -21.74
N ALA A 588 -1.81 10.74 -20.52
CA ALA A 588 -2.26 9.70 -19.60
C ALA A 588 -3.78 9.85 -19.40
N VAL A 589 -4.50 8.75 -19.33
CA VAL A 589 -5.97 8.69 -19.19
C VAL A 589 -6.34 7.90 -17.94
N LEU A 590 -7.27 8.46 -17.17
CA LEU A 590 -7.94 7.80 -16.06
C LEU A 590 -9.44 7.74 -16.35
N ILE A 591 -9.99 6.55 -16.52
CA ILE A 591 -11.44 6.33 -16.67
C ILE A 591 -12.03 6.11 -15.27
N GLN A 592 -12.91 7.01 -14.85
CA GLN A 592 -13.58 6.99 -13.55
C GLN A 592 -15.09 6.78 -13.73
N SER A 593 -15.64 5.78 -13.05
CA SER A 593 -17.08 5.48 -13.05
C SER A 593 -17.48 4.73 -11.78
N SER A 594 -18.79 4.60 -11.55
CA SER A 594 -19.28 3.60 -10.59
C SER A 594 -18.96 2.16 -11.04
N SER A 595 -19.27 1.17 -10.19
CA SER A 595 -19.14 -0.24 -10.59
C SER A 595 -20.18 -0.62 -11.65
N ALA A 596 -19.85 -1.59 -12.50
CA ALA A 596 -20.66 -2.04 -13.65
C ALA A 596 -21.02 -0.99 -14.74
N ALA A 597 -20.69 0.30 -14.59
CA ALA A 597 -21.06 1.35 -15.55
C ALA A 597 -20.43 1.24 -16.97
N GLY A 598 -19.42 0.38 -17.19
CA GLY A 598 -18.82 0.16 -18.52
C GLY A 598 -17.36 0.60 -18.69
N LYS A 599 -16.68 1.08 -17.63
CA LYS A 599 -15.28 1.54 -17.70
C LYS A 599 -14.29 0.58 -18.38
N SER A 600 -14.40 -0.73 -18.13
CA SER A 600 -13.56 -1.75 -18.78
C SER A 600 -13.88 -1.84 -20.27
N SER A 601 -15.17 -1.88 -20.64
CA SER A 601 -15.61 -1.89 -22.04
C SER A 601 -15.11 -0.68 -22.84
N LEU A 602 -15.06 0.52 -22.23
CA LEU A 602 -14.46 1.71 -22.85
C LEU A 602 -12.94 1.54 -23.06
N MET A 603 -12.22 1.00 -22.08
CA MET A 603 -10.79 0.72 -22.18
C MET A 603 -10.50 -0.36 -23.23
N ASP A 604 -11.17 -1.50 -23.16
CA ASP A 604 -10.95 -2.67 -24.02
C ASP A 604 -11.33 -2.36 -25.48
N ALA A 605 -12.36 -1.54 -25.73
CA ALA A 605 -12.70 -1.08 -27.09
C ALA A 605 -11.60 -0.22 -27.71
N VAL A 606 -10.99 0.70 -26.95
CA VAL A 606 -9.87 1.53 -27.43
C VAL A 606 -8.61 0.69 -27.60
N LEU A 607 -8.30 -0.20 -26.65
CA LEU A 607 -7.11 -1.07 -26.70
C LEU A 607 -7.17 -2.11 -27.83
N GLY A 608 -8.36 -2.63 -28.16
CA GLY A 608 -8.54 -3.60 -29.25
C GLY A 608 -8.10 -3.05 -30.60
N LEU A 609 -8.37 -1.77 -30.86
CA LEU A 609 -7.95 -1.05 -32.08
C LEU A 609 -6.45 -0.68 -32.10
N MET A 610 -5.71 -0.92 -31.01
CA MET A 610 -4.27 -0.66 -30.93
C MET A 610 -3.47 -1.94 -31.20
N PRO A 611 -2.29 -1.85 -31.87
CA PRO A 611 -1.47 -3.01 -32.18
C PRO A 611 -1.11 -3.79 -30.93
N GLU A 612 -1.18 -5.13 -31.00
CA GLU A 612 -1.01 -6.00 -29.84
C GLU A 612 0.43 -5.93 -29.29
N GLU A 613 1.40 -5.75 -30.18
CA GLU A 613 2.81 -5.55 -29.90
C GLU A 613 3.13 -4.17 -29.26
N GLU A 614 2.21 -3.21 -29.36
CA GLU A 614 2.34 -1.86 -28.81
C GLU A 614 1.47 -1.60 -27.56
N ARG A 615 0.77 -2.62 -27.04
CA ARG A 615 -0.04 -2.53 -25.81
C ARG A 615 0.35 -3.59 -24.79
N ILE A 616 0.31 -3.24 -23.51
CA ILE A 616 0.55 -4.14 -22.38
C ILE A 616 -0.55 -3.90 -21.36
N GLN A 617 -1.30 -4.93 -21.00
CA GLN A 617 -2.47 -4.84 -20.12
C GLN A 617 -2.30 -5.75 -18.91
N TYR A 618 -2.54 -5.20 -17.72
CA TYR A 618 -2.49 -5.93 -16.44
C TYR A 618 -3.77 -5.65 -15.63
N SER A 619 -4.31 -6.67 -14.94
CA SER A 619 -5.40 -6.45 -13.98
C SER A 619 -4.91 -5.63 -12.79
N ALA A 620 -3.80 -6.09 -12.19
CA ALA A 620 -3.06 -5.40 -11.14
C ALA A 620 -1.54 -5.62 -11.33
N MET A 621 -0.72 -4.73 -10.75
CA MET A 621 0.74 -4.84 -10.73
C MET A 621 1.29 -4.25 -9.42
N THR A 622 2.48 -4.71 -9.00
CA THR A 622 3.21 -4.02 -7.92
C THR A 622 4.08 -2.90 -8.50
N GLY A 623 4.33 -1.85 -7.71
CA GLY A 623 5.27 -0.80 -8.09
C GLY A 623 6.71 -1.29 -8.29
N GLN A 624 7.11 -2.44 -7.71
CA GLN A 624 8.43 -3.04 -7.97
C GLN A 624 8.50 -3.71 -9.35
N SER A 625 7.43 -4.40 -9.77
CA SER A 625 7.38 -5.14 -11.05
C SER A 625 7.70 -4.25 -12.25
N LEU A 626 7.28 -2.98 -12.22
CA LEU A 626 7.55 -2.00 -13.28
C LEU A 626 9.03 -1.80 -13.57
N TYR A 627 9.91 -1.85 -12.56
CA TYR A 627 11.34 -1.59 -12.73
C TYR A 627 12.12 -2.75 -13.37
N TYR A 628 11.57 -3.97 -13.36
CA TYR A 628 12.21 -5.17 -13.90
C TYR A 628 11.75 -5.50 -15.33
N LEU A 629 10.90 -4.66 -15.93
CA LEU A 629 10.65 -4.64 -17.37
C LEU A 629 11.89 -4.07 -18.05
N GLY A 630 12.54 -4.83 -18.95
CA GLY A 630 13.85 -4.48 -19.53
C GLY A 630 13.91 -3.12 -20.23
N GLU A 631 15.14 -2.61 -20.48
CA GLU A 631 15.43 -1.18 -20.66
C GLU A 631 14.57 -0.41 -21.68
N THR A 632 14.15 -1.05 -22.77
CA THR A 632 13.34 -0.44 -23.84
C THR A 632 11.89 -0.93 -23.86
N SER A 633 11.48 -1.80 -22.92
CA SER A 633 10.26 -2.60 -22.98
C SER A 633 8.96 -1.79 -23.11
N LEU A 634 8.92 -0.56 -22.57
CA LEU A 634 7.74 0.31 -22.54
C LEU A 634 7.75 1.44 -23.60
N GLN A 635 8.85 1.62 -24.35
CA GLN A 635 8.99 2.76 -25.25
C GLN A 635 7.98 2.71 -26.42
N HIS A 636 7.27 3.83 -26.61
CA HIS A 636 6.16 3.99 -27.56
C HIS A 636 4.98 3.03 -27.38
N LYS A 637 4.82 2.41 -26.20
CA LYS A 637 3.70 1.50 -25.89
C LYS A 637 2.60 2.16 -25.07
N ILE A 638 1.49 1.43 -24.93
CA ILE A 638 0.39 1.70 -24.00
C ILE A 638 0.49 0.74 -22.82
N LEU A 639 0.48 1.26 -21.60
CA LEU A 639 0.39 0.50 -20.36
C LEU A 639 -1.02 0.67 -19.77
N ALA A 640 -1.80 -0.41 -19.80
CA ALA A 640 -3.16 -0.46 -19.30
C ALA A 640 -3.25 -1.18 -17.94
N ILE A 641 -3.97 -0.59 -16.98
CA ILE A 641 -4.14 -1.14 -15.61
C ILE A 641 -5.63 -1.13 -15.24
N ALA A 642 -6.21 -2.32 -15.05
CA ALA A 642 -7.66 -2.48 -14.99
C ALA A 642 -8.30 -2.16 -13.61
N GLU A 643 -7.54 -2.24 -12.51
CA GLU A 643 -8.12 -2.22 -11.15
C GLU A 643 -7.47 -1.21 -10.18
N GLU A 644 -8.31 -0.73 -9.26
CA GLU A 644 -8.00 0.28 -8.23
C GLU A 644 -6.76 -0.05 -7.38
N GLU A 645 -6.61 -1.32 -7.00
CA GLU A 645 -5.51 -1.78 -6.16
C GLU A 645 -4.16 -1.79 -6.90
N GLY A 646 -4.16 -2.18 -8.19
CA GLY A 646 -2.98 -2.08 -9.05
C GLY A 646 -2.52 -0.63 -9.25
N VAL A 647 -3.47 0.31 -9.40
CA VAL A 647 -3.15 1.74 -9.47
C VAL A 647 -2.55 2.25 -8.16
N ARG A 648 -3.07 1.84 -6.99
CA ARG A 648 -2.49 2.23 -5.68
C ARG A 648 -1.07 1.69 -5.50
N GLN A 649 -0.86 0.40 -5.72
CA GLN A 649 0.44 -0.25 -5.48
C GLN A 649 1.55 0.21 -6.44
N ALA A 650 1.19 0.71 -7.62
CA ALA A 650 2.12 1.24 -8.61
C ALA A 650 2.22 2.78 -8.66
N ALA A 651 1.38 3.51 -7.92
CA ALA A 651 1.17 4.96 -8.08
C ALA A 651 2.47 5.79 -8.14
N TYR A 652 3.46 5.50 -7.29
CA TYR A 652 4.73 6.23 -7.27
C TYR A 652 5.56 6.01 -8.54
N ALA A 653 5.66 4.76 -9.03
CA ALA A 653 6.36 4.46 -10.27
C ALA A 653 5.62 5.06 -11.49
N LEU A 654 4.29 4.98 -11.52
CA LEU A 654 3.48 5.61 -12.58
C LEU A 654 3.63 7.14 -12.60
N LYS A 655 3.75 7.80 -11.45
CA LYS A 655 4.03 9.25 -11.36
C LYS A 655 5.38 9.62 -11.98
N LEU A 656 6.46 8.90 -11.64
CA LEU A 656 7.80 9.14 -12.17
C LEU A 656 7.87 8.88 -13.68
N LEU A 657 7.35 7.74 -14.12
CA LEU A 657 7.31 7.34 -15.54
C LEU A 657 6.57 8.38 -16.40
N GLN A 658 5.60 9.09 -15.84
CA GLN A 658 4.81 10.12 -16.51
C GLN A 658 5.40 11.54 -16.43
N SER A 659 6.18 11.89 -15.38
CA SER A 659 6.84 13.20 -15.28
C SER A 659 8.23 13.24 -15.91
N ASP A 660 9.00 12.16 -15.77
CA ASP A 660 10.44 12.12 -16.03
C ASP A 660 10.75 11.33 -17.31
N GLY A 661 9.84 10.46 -17.76
CA GLY A 661 9.95 9.68 -19.00
C GLY A 661 10.85 8.45 -18.92
N GLU A 662 11.52 8.23 -17.78
CA GLU A 662 12.29 7.03 -17.47
C GLU A 662 12.04 6.60 -16.01
N LEU A 663 12.14 5.29 -15.77
CA LEU A 663 12.27 4.72 -14.42
C LEU A 663 13.69 4.22 -14.23
N LYS A 664 14.22 4.39 -13.03
CA LYS A 664 15.53 3.88 -12.60
C LYS A 664 15.44 3.38 -11.17
N ILE A 665 15.99 2.21 -10.90
CA ILE A 665 16.28 1.74 -9.55
C ILE A 665 17.66 1.10 -9.49
N ALA A 666 18.47 1.57 -8.55
CA ALA A 666 19.70 0.90 -8.16
C ALA A 666 19.35 -0.29 -7.27
N SER A 667 19.66 -1.52 -7.70
CA SER A 667 19.42 -2.74 -6.92
C SER A 667 20.70 -3.55 -6.84
N THR A 668 21.10 -3.97 -5.64
CA THR A 668 22.34 -4.72 -5.41
C THR A 668 22.20 -6.16 -5.91
N GLY A 669 22.68 -6.41 -7.13
CA GLY A 669 22.87 -7.76 -7.63
C GLY A 669 24.18 -8.35 -7.11
N LYS A 670 24.35 -9.66 -7.29
CA LYS A 670 25.67 -10.30 -7.16
C LYS A 670 26.36 -10.26 -8.53
N ASN A 671 27.67 -10.05 -8.58
CA ASN A 671 28.44 -10.38 -9.77
C ASN A 671 28.67 -11.89 -9.80
N GLU A 672 28.22 -12.58 -10.84
CA GLU A 672 28.37 -14.04 -10.96
C GLU A 672 29.84 -14.49 -11.05
N GLN A 673 30.75 -13.61 -11.51
CA GLN A 673 32.17 -13.92 -11.68
C GLN A 673 33.02 -13.60 -10.44
N SER A 674 32.82 -12.45 -9.79
CA SER A 674 33.60 -12.06 -8.59
C SER A 674 32.92 -12.38 -7.26
N GLY A 675 31.61 -12.67 -7.26
CA GLY A 675 30.81 -12.88 -6.07
C GLY A 675 30.48 -11.61 -5.27
N GLU A 676 31.03 -10.46 -5.67
CA GLU A 676 30.82 -9.16 -5.01
C GLU A 676 29.40 -8.63 -5.20
N LEU A 677 28.98 -7.72 -4.30
CA LEU A 677 27.75 -6.95 -4.46
C LEU A 677 27.98 -5.82 -5.47
N VAL A 678 27.44 -6.00 -6.68
CA VAL A 678 27.46 -4.99 -7.74
C VAL A 678 26.07 -4.42 -7.90
N THR A 679 25.95 -3.11 -7.69
CA THR A 679 24.72 -2.36 -7.96
C THR A 679 24.40 -2.44 -9.45
N ARG A 680 23.39 -3.23 -9.81
CA ARG A 680 22.81 -3.23 -11.16
C ARG A 680 21.78 -2.10 -11.19
N GLU A 681 21.95 -1.13 -12.09
CA GLU A 681 20.93 -0.12 -12.36
C GLU A 681 19.90 -0.75 -13.30
N TYR A 682 18.67 -0.96 -12.80
CA TYR A 682 17.55 -1.36 -13.61
C TYR A 682 16.88 -0.10 -14.13
N LYS A 683 17.00 0.13 -15.44
CA LYS A 683 16.41 1.26 -16.15
C LYS A 683 15.20 0.77 -16.96
N VAL A 684 14.19 1.62 -17.13
CA VAL A 684 13.07 1.42 -18.07
C VAL A 684 12.78 2.75 -18.78
N GLN A 685 12.69 2.75 -20.10
CA GLN A 685 12.51 3.97 -20.90
C GLN A 685 11.09 4.07 -21.48
N GLY A 686 10.49 5.25 -21.33
CA GLY A 686 9.35 5.71 -22.13
C GLY A 686 9.84 6.41 -23.42
N PRO A 687 9.00 7.25 -24.06
CA PRO A 687 7.64 7.61 -23.67
C PRO A 687 6.68 6.40 -23.64
N VAL A 688 5.69 6.43 -22.74
CA VAL A 688 4.66 5.39 -22.60
C VAL A 688 3.31 6.05 -22.25
N MET A 689 2.26 5.64 -22.94
CA MET A 689 0.89 6.09 -22.68
C MET A 689 0.33 5.29 -21.49
N LEU A 690 -0.27 5.96 -20.50
CA LEU A 690 -0.91 5.30 -19.36
C LEU A 690 -2.44 5.29 -19.50
N MET A 691 -3.07 4.13 -19.40
CA MET A 691 -4.52 3.97 -19.43
C MET A 691 -5.00 3.25 -18.16
N LEU A 692 -5.67 3.96 -17.27
CA LEU A 692 -6.01 3.48 -15.93
C LEU A 692 -7.54 3.48 -15.75
N THR A 693 -8.11 2.43 -15.16
CA THR A 693 -9.55 2.40 -14.78
C THR A 693 -9.72 2.32 -13.27
N THR A 694 -10.69 3.07 -12.72
CA THR A 694 -10.92 3.14 -11.26
C THR A 694 -12.40 3.19 -10.88
N THR A 695 -12.72 2.59 -9.73
CA THR A 695 -14.01 2.71 -9.01
C THR A 695 -13.99 3.78 -7.93
N ALA A 696 -12.82 4.14 -7.41
CA ALA A 696 -12.70 5.13 -6.34
C ALA A 696 -13.04 6.54 -6.84
N ILE A 697 -13.83 7.26 -6.04
CA ILE A 697 -13.94 8.72 -6.13
C ILE A 697 -12.62 9.34 -5.65
N ASP A 698 -12.09 8.83 -4.54
CA ASP A 698 -10.82 9.25 -3.93
C ASP A 698 -9.62 8.51 -4.57
N VAL A 699 -9.10 9.08 -5.65
CA VAL A 699 -7.82 8.71 -6.28
C VAL A 699 -6.73 9.69 -5.81
N ASP A 700 -5.47 9.27 -5.84
CA ASP A 700 -4.32 10.13 -5.56
C ASP A 700 -4.40 11.45 -6.37
N GLU A 701 -4.50 12.58 -5.67
CA GLU A 701 -4.73 13.89 -6.29
C GLU A 701 -3.58 14.29 -7.21
N GLU A 702 -2.36 13.83 -6.94
CA GLU A 702 -1.19 14.08 -7.76
C GLU A 702 -1.27 13.35 -9.11
N LEU A 703 -1.84 12.15 -9.14
CA LEU A 703 -2.09 11.33 -10.33
C LEU A 703 -3.32 11.81 -11.11
N LEU A 704 -4.39 12.21 -10.42
CA LEU A 704 -5.55 12.91 -11.02
C LEU A 704 -5.10 14.17 -11.76
N ASN A 705 -4.29 15.01 -11.11
CA ASN A 705 -3.74 16.22 -11.73
C ASN A 705 -2.76 15.92 -12.90
N ARG A 706 -2.32 14.66 -13.10
CA ARG A 706 -1.46 14.23 -14.23
C ARG A 706 -2.25 13.67 -15.42
N CYS A 707 -3.38 12.99 -15.19
CA CYS A 707 -4.17 12.35 -16.25
C CYS A 707 -5.24 13.29 -16.85
N LEU A 708 -5.78 12.94 -18.02
CA LEU A 708 -7.12 13.31 -18.45
C LEU A 708 -8.12 12.39 -17.74
N VAL A 709 -9.17 12.94 -17.14
CA VAL A 709 -10.20 12.14 -16.44
C VAL A 709 -11.42 11.98 -17.36
N LEU A 710 -11.63 10.75 -17.85
CA LEU A 710 -12.83 10.39 -18.60
C LEU A 710 -13.90 9.92 -17.62
N THR A 711 -15.13 10.42 -17.78
CA THR A 711 -16.28 10.05 -16.95
C THR A 711 -17.35 9.38 -17.81
N VAL A 712 -17.66 8.13 -17.47
CA VAL A 712 -18.63 7.29 -18.18
C VAL A 712 -20.05 7.84 -17.96
N ASN A 713 -20.90 7.73 -18.98
CA ASN A 713 -22.26 8.23 -18.99
C ASN A 713 -23.21 7.24 -18.30
N GLU A 714 -23.67 7.59 -17.09
CA GLU A 714 -24.58 6.76 -16.29
C GLU A 714 -26.07 7.15 -16.48
N SER A 715 -26.43 7.80 -17.60
CA SER A 715 -27.83 8.20 -17.87
C SER A 715 -28.73 7.01 -18.24
N ARG A 716 -30.04 7.16 -17.99
CA ARG A 716 -31.05 6.14 -18.29
C ARG A 716 -31.15 5.86 -19.78
N GLU A 717 -31.05 6.91 -20.59
CA GLU A 717 -31.07 6.90 -22.05
C GLU A 717 -29.88 6.10 -22.58
N GLN A 718 -28.70 6.30 -21.97
CA GLN A 718 -27.50 5.54 -22.28
C GLN A 718 -27.62 4.05 -21.89
N THR A 719 -28.16 3.74 -20.70
CA THR A 719 -28.45 2.34 -20.31
C THR A 719 -29.43 1.68 -21.29
N GLN A 720 -30.45 2.41 -21.75
CA GLN A 720 -31.41 1.92 -22.75
C GLN A 720 -30.76 1.66 -24.11
N ALA A 721 -29.85 2.52 -24.54
CA ALA A 721 -29.08 2.34 -25.78
C ALA A 721 -28.15 1.11 -25.70
N ILE A 722 -27.46 0.91 -24.57
CA ILE A 722 -26.63 -0.28 -24.32
C ILE A 722 -27.50 -1.55 -24.33
N HIS A 723 -28.65 -1.56 -23.66
CA HIS A 723 -29.60 -2.68 -23.70
C HIS A 723 -30.23 -2.90 -25.08
N ALA A 724 -30.28 -1.89 -25.96
CA ALA A 724 -30.71 -2.06 -27.35
C ALA A 724 -29.62 -2.76 -28.17
N LEU A 725 -28.36 -2.29 -28.11
CA LEU A 725 -27.24 -2.91 -28.80
C LEU A 725 -27.01 -4.35 -28.32
N GLN A 726 -27.01 -4.61 -27.01
CA GLN A 726 -26.85 -5.97 -26.47
C GLN A 726 -27.90 -6.95 -26.99
N ARG A 727 -29.13 -6.50 -27.27
CA ARG A 727 -30.17 -7.33 -27.89
C ARG A 727 -29.98 -7.47 -29.40
N HIS A 728 -29.54 -6.42 -30.10
CA HIS A 728 -29.22 -6.48 -31.53
C HIS A 728 -28.05 -7.45 -31.79
N ASN A 729 -27.04 -7.47 -30.94
CA ASN A 729 -25.91 -8.41 -31.01
C ASN A 729 -26.30 -9.90 -30.81
N GLN A 730 -27.53 -10.18 -30.37
CA GLN A 730 -28.09 -11.54 -30.30
C GLN A 730 -28.97 -11.89 -31.52
N THR A 731 -29.04 -11.01 -32.52
CA THR A 731 -29.73 -11.26 -33.80
C THR A 731 -28.74 -11.74 -34.87
N LEU A 732 -29.25 -12.33 -35.95
CA LEU A 732 -28.43 -12.74 -37.09
C LEU A 732 -27.66 -11.56 -37.72
N GLU A 733 -28.25 -10.36 -37.74
CA GLU A 733 -27.62 -9.14 -38.24
C GLU A 733 -26.44 -8.74 -37.35
N GLY A 734 -26.62 -8.75 -36.03
CA GLY A 734 -25.54 -8.45 -35.07
C GLY A 734 -24.42 -9.49 -35.06
N LEU A 735 -24.72 -10.77 -35.29
CA LEU A 735 -23.71 -11.83 -35.45
C LEU A 735 -22.93 -11.69 -36.78
N LEU A 736 -23.55 -11.17 -37.84
CA LEU A 736 -22.84 -10.84 -39.08
C LEU A 736 -21.94 -9.60 -38.88
N ALA A 737 -22.39 -8.59 -38.13
CA ALA A 737 -21.59 -7.43 -37.76
C ALA A 737 -20.36 -7.77 -36.89
N GLU A 738 -20.34 -8.92 -36.18
CA GLU A 738 -19.14 -9.39 -35.48
C GLU A 738 -17.98 -9.70 -36.44
N SER A 739 -18.26 -10.12 -37.67
CA SER A 739 -17.23 -10.29 -38.72
C SER A 739 -16.67 -8.95 -39.22
N GLU A 740 -17.51 -7.93 -39.33
CA GLU A 740 -17.13 -6.56 -39.68
C GLU A 740 -16.28 -5.92 -38.57
N LYS A 741 -16.65 -6.12 -37.30
CA LYS A 741 -15.82 -5.74 -36.14
C LYS A 741 -14.40 -6.33 -36.21
N GLY A 742 -14.27 -7.59 -36.63
CA GLY A 742 -12.95 -8.21 -36.85
C GLY A 742 -12.11 -7.50 -37.92
N TRP A 743 -12.74 -7.12 -39.04
CA TRP A 743 -12.10 -6.36 -40.10
C TRP A 743 -11.72 -4.94 -39.66
N LEU A 744 -12.64 -4.19 -39.03
CA LEU A 744 -12.38 -2.85 -38.46
C LEU A 744 -11.22 -2.89 -37.46
N THR A 745 -11.19 -3.89 -36.58
CA THR A 745 -10.08 -4.07 -35.62
C THR A 745 -8.73 -4.19 -36.34
N LYS A 746 -8.65 -5.04 -37.36
CA LYS A 746 -7.43 -5.21 -38.17
C LYS A 746 -7.05 -3.91 -38.91
N LEU A 747 -8.03 -3.21 -39.48
CA LEU A 747 -7.85 -1.94 -40.19
C LEU A 747 -7.22 -0.86 -39.28
N HIS A 748 -7.77 -0.63 -38.09
CA HIS A 748 -7.24 0.37 -37.16
C HIS A 748 -5.87 0.00 -36.61
N GLN A 749 -5.63 -1.28 -36.26
CA GLN A 749 -4.29 -1.70 -35.84
C GLN A 749 -3.26 -1.45 -36.94
N ASN A 750 -3.58 -1.73 -38.19
CA ASN A 750 -2.71 -1.48 -39.34
C ASN A 750 -2.50 0.03 -39.58
N ALA A 751 -3.53 0.85 -39.47
CA ALA A 751 -3.38 2.31 -39.50
C ALA A 751 -2.46 2.81 -38.37
N GLN A 752 -2.62 2.27 -37.15
CA GLN A 752 -1.79 2.60 -35.99
C GLN A 752 -0.32 2.15 -36.12
N ARG A 753 -0.04 1.07 -36.87
CA ARG A 753 1.32 0.64 -37.25
C ARG A 753 1.99 1.63 -38.22
N LEU A 754 1.24 2.20 -39.16
CA LEU A 754 1.74 3.16 -40.14
C LEU A 754 2.03 4.55 -39.56
N LEU A 755 1.45 4.92 -38.41
CA LEU A 755 1.70 6.23 -37.77
C LEU A 755 3.15 6.34 -37.26
N ARG A 756 3.94 7.18 -37.93
CA ARG A 756 5.34 7.45 -37.57
C ARG A 756 5.43 8.46 -36.41
N PRO A 757 6.44 8.35 -35.53
CA PRO A 757 6.70 9.29 -34.44
C PRO A 757 7.34 10.60 -34.97
N LEU A 758 6.55 11.42 -35.67
CA LEU A 758 6.95 12.73 -36.17
C LEU A 758 6.83 13.81 -35.09
N LYS A 759 7.66 14.85 -35.15
CA LYS A 759 7.50 16.02 -34.27
C LYS A 759 6.30 16.85 -34.75
N VAL A 760 5.55 17.41 -33.80
CA VAL A 760 4.38 18.25 -34.10
C VAL A 760 4.62 19.67 -33.60
N VAL A 761 4.76 20.61 -34.53
CA VAL A 761 4.92 22.04 -34.26
C VAL A 761 3.54 22.69 -34.30
N ASN A 762 3.20 23.51 -33.29
CA ASN A 762 1.96 24.28 -33.27
C ASN A 762 2.26 25.77 -33.51
N PRO A 763 2.00 26.32 -34.71
CA PRO A 763 2.25 27.74 -35.00
C PRO A 763 1.41 28.69 -34.12
N PHE A 764 0.24 28.23 -33.67
CA PHE A 764 -0.72 29.00 -32.88
C PHE A 764 -0.44 28.94 -31.37
N ALA A 765 0.58 28.19 -30.91
CA ALA A 765 0.87 27.97 -29.49
C ALA A 765 1.07 29.27 -28.66
N HIS A 766 1.53 30.35 -29.28
CA HIS A 766 1.67 31.66 -28.62
C HIS A 766 0.35 32.41 -28.43
N GLN A 767 -0.71 32.02 -29.13
CA GLN A 767 -2.05 32.62 -29.09
C GLN A 767 -3.00 31.79 -28.21
N LEU A 768 -2.73 30.49 -28.05
CA LEU A 768 -3.48 29.54 -27.22
C LEU A 768 -3.22 29.79 -25.72
N THR A 769 -3.82 30.84 -25.17
CA THR A 769 -3.75 31.16 -23.74
C THR A 769 -4.61 30.22 -22.87
N PHE A 770 -4.41 30.30 -21.56
CA PHE A 770 -5.19 29.59 -20.55
C PHE A 770 -5.25 30.45 -19.27
N LEU A 771 -6.24 30.24 -18.42
CA LEU A 771 -6.35 30.97 -17.15
C LEU A 771 -5.08 30.79 -16.29
N SER A 772 -4.46 31.91 -15.89
CA SER A 772 -3.15 31.95 -15.22
C SER A 772 -3.22 32.19 -13.70
N ASP A 773 -4.43 32.21 -13.14
CA ASP A 773 -4.75 32.46 -11.73
C ASP A 773 -4.36 31.28 -10.82
N LYS A 774 -4.52 30.05 -11.32
CA LYS A 774 -4.34 28.80 -10.55
C LYS A 774 -3.07 28.06 -10.96
N THR A 775 -2.41 27.44 -9.99
CA THR A 775 -1.19 26.63 -10.24
C THR A 775 -1.47 25.37 -11.05
N ARG A 776 -2.69 24.83 -10.95
CA ARG A 776 -3.14 23.62 -11.63
C ARG A 776 -3.21 23.76 -13.14
N THR A 777 -3.68 24.90 -13.67
CA THR A 777 -3.88 25.11 -15.11
C THR A 777 -2.59 24.96 -15.93
N ARG A 778 -1.42 25.13 -15.30
CA ARG A 778 -0.10 24.83 -15.91
C ARG A 778 0.01 23.39 -16.42
N ARG A 779 -0.60 22.41 -15.73
CA ARG A 779 -0.63 21.00 -16.16
C ARG A 779 -1.71 20.79 -17.22
N ASP A 780 -2.91 21.33 -17.00
CA ASP A 780 -4.05 21.08 -17.88
C ASP A 780 -3.91 21.80 -19.25
N HIS A 781 -3.27 22.97 -19.30
CA HIS A 781 -2.84 23.63 -20.53
C HIS A 781 -1.85 22.77 -21.34
N MET A 782 -0.89 22.10 -20.67
CA MET A 782 0.01 21.16 -21.36
C MET A 782 -0.75 19.94 -21.90
N LYS A 783 -1.73 19.39 -21.16
CA LYS A 783 -2.60 18.30 -21.66
C LYS A 783 -3.36 18.74 -22.92
N TYR A 784 -3.90 19.96 -22.92
CA TYR A 784 -4.57 20.56 -24.07
C TYR A 784 -3.64 20.72 -25.29
N LEU A 785 -2.41 21.22 -25.10
CA LEU A 785 -1.42 21.30 -26.18
C LEU A 785 -1.03 19.91 -26.71
N THR A 786 -0.83 18.92 -25.84
CA THR A 786 -0.57 17.53 -26.27
C THR A 786 -1.77 16.89 -26.97
N LEU A 787 -3.01 17.25 -26.60
CA LEU A 787 -4.22 16.80 -27.31
C LEU A 787 -4.25 17.32 -28.75
N ILE A 788 -3.98 18.61 -28.96
CA ILE A 788 -3.81 19.20 -30.29
C ILE A 788 -2.71 18.47 -31.08
N GLN A 789 -1.55 18.20 -30.44
CA GLN A 789 -0.46 17.47 -31.10
C GLN A 789 -0.86 16.03 -31.47
N SER A 790 -1.68 15.37 -30.65
CA SER A 790 -2.17 14.01 -30.92
C SER A 790 -3.15 13.97 -32.09
N ILE A 791 -4.00 15.00 -32.22
CA ILE A 791 -4.92 15.18 -33.35
C ILE A 791 -4.14 15.40 -34.65
N ALA A 792 -3.17 16.33 -34.65
CA ALA A 792 -2.34 16.56 -35.84
C ALA A 792 -1.50 15.33 -36.22
N LEU A 793 -1.01 14.54 -35.24
CA LEU A 793 -0.26 13.30 -35.49
C LEU A 793 -1.13 12.19 -36.11
N LEU A 794 -2.39 12.08 -35.72
CA LEU A 794 -3.35 11.17 -36.35
C LEU A 794 -3.57 11.54 -37.83
N HIS A 795 -3.70 12.84 -38.12
CA HIS A 795 -3.84 13.35 -39.48
C HIS A 795 -2.51 13.47 -40.26
N GLN A 796 -1.40 12.85 -39.81
CA GLN A 796 -0.06 13.07 -40.41
C GLN A 796 0.04 12.73 -41.91
N TYR A 797 -0.83 11.87 -42.43
CA TYR A 797 -0.89 11.49 -43.85
C TYR A 797 -1.69 12.49 -44.72
N GLN A 798 -2.34 13.47 -44.10
CA GLN A 798 -3.07 14.58 -44.72
C GLN A 798 -2.25 15.88 -44.68
N ARG A 799 -1.28 15.98 -43.75
CA ARG A 799 -0.36 17.11 -43.59
C ARG A 799 0.91 16.93 -44.44
N LYS A 800 1.49 18.03 -44.93
CA LYS A 800 2.80 18.00 -45.58
C LYS A 800 3.91 17.92 -44.54
N VAL A 801 4.63 16.79 -44.48
CA VAL A 801 5.85 16.66 -43.67
C VAL A 801 6.90 17.67 -44.15
N LYS A 802 7.41 18.48 -43.23
CA LYS A 802 8.48 19.45 -43.43
C LYS A 802 9.76 18.95 -42.78
N ARG A 803 10.90 19.34 -43.35
CA ARG A 803 12.24 18.98 -42.88
C ARG A 803 13.07 20.23 -42.71
N VAL A 804 13.68 20.41 -41.53
CA VAL A 804 14.57 21.54 -41.21
C VAL A 804 15.88 21.00 -40.65
N GLU A 805 17.00 21.60 -41.05
CA GLU A 805 18.30 21.34 -40.45
C GLU A 805 18.58 22.32 -39.29
N HIS A 806 19.04 21.82 -38.15
CA HIS A 806 19.60 22.65 -37.08
C HIS A 806 20.89 22.01 -36.55
N ARG A 807 22.01 22.72 -36.68
CA ARG A 807 23.34 22.29 -36.19
C ARG A 807 23.79 20.90 -36.72
N GLY A 808 23.50 20.57 -37.98
CA GLY A 808 23.84 19.28 -38.57
C GLY A 808 22.89 18.13 -38.21
N GLN A 809 21.79 18.40 -37.50
CA GLN A 809 20.71 17.43 -37.27
C GLN A 809 19.48 17.81 -38.11
N TRP A 810 18.90 16.81 -38.78
CA TRP A 810 17.65 16.96 -39.52
C TRP A 810 16.45 16.65 -38.63
N LEU A 811 15.44 17.52 -38.65
CA LEU A 811 14.20 17.37 -37.90
C LEU A 811 13.01 17.30 -38.87
N ASP A 812 12.34 16.14 -38.90
CA ASP A 812 11.10 15.95 -39.64
C ASP A 812 9.90 16.25 -38.73
N TYR A 813 9.02 17.12 -39.21
CA TYR A 813 7.89 17.62 -38.45
C TYR A 813 6.66 17.89 -39.30
N ILE A 814 5.50 17.93 -38.65
CA ILE A 814 4.23 18.42 -39.20
C ILE A 814 3.75 19.64 -38.42
N GLU A 815 2.89 20.44 -39.05
CA GLU A 815 2.29 21.62 -38.42
C GLU A 815 0.80 21.37 -38.10
N VAL A 816 0.38 21.90 -36.95
CA VAL A 816 -1.03 21.97 -36.53
C VAL A 816 -1.81 22.94 -37.42
N GLU A 817 -3.02 22.55 -37.83
CA GLU A 817 -3.98 23.41 -38.52
C GLU A 817 -5.12 23.88 -37.58
N LYS A 818 -5.89 24.90 -37.98
CA LYS A 818 -7.00 25.43 -37.16
C LYS A 818 -8.06 24.37 -36.81
N SER A 819 -8.33 23.43 -37.73
CA SER A 819 -9.25 22.30 -37.51
C SER A 819 -8.82 21.40 -36.36
N ASP A 820 -7.51 21.22 -36.15
CA ASP A 820 -6.97 20.40 -35.08
C ASP A 820 -7.22 21.06 -33.71
N ILE A 821 -7.22 22.40 -33.67
CA ILE A 821 -7.53 23.24 -32.51
C ILE A 821 -9.04 23.24 -32.24
N GLU A 822 -9.88 23.30 -33.28
CA GLU A 822 -11.34 23.23 -33.16
C GLU A 822 -11.81 21.90 -32.57
N LEU A 823 -11.26 20.78 -33.07
CA LEU A 823 -11.52 19.45 -32.50
C LEU A 823 -10.96 19.33 -31.08
N ALA A 824 -9.78 19.87 -30.80
CA ALA A 824 -9.23 19.90 -29.45
C ALA A 824 -10.08 20.74 -28.49
N ASN A 825 -10.64 21.88 -28.93
CA ASN A 825 -11.54 22.71 -28.15
C ASN A 825 -12.81 21.94 -27.79
N LYS A 826 -13.44 21.25 -28.76
CA LYS A 826 -14.64 20.42 -28.50
C LYS A 826 -14.37 19.35 -27.45
N LEU A 827 -13.31 18.56 -27.64
CA LEU A 827 -12.94 17.49 -26.69
C LEU A 827 -12.47 18.03 -25.33
N ALA A 828 -11.75 19.17 -25.31
CA ALA A 828 -11.34 19.82 -24.08
C ALA A 828 -12.54 20.36 -23.30
N HIS A 829 -13.54 20.96 -23.94
CA HIS A 829 -14.76 21.38 -23.25
C HIS A 829 -15.48 20.21 -22.58
N GLU A 830 -15.57 19.04 -23.23
CA GLU A 830 -16.27 17.89 -22.66
C GLU A 830 -15.45 17.15 -21.57
N VAL A 831 -14.12 17.04 -21.73
CA VAL A 831 -13.23 16.27 -20.83
C VAL A 831 -12.50 17.14 -19.80
N LEU A 832 -11.77 18.17 -20.25
CA LEU A 832 -11.08 19.11 -19.37
C LEU A 832 -12.05 20.08 -18.70
N GLY A 833 -13.14 20.46 -19.38
CA GLY A 833 -14.21 21.28 -18.82
C GLY A 833 -14.82 20.65 -17.57
N ARG A 834 -15.16 19.35 -17.56
CA ARG A 834 -15.64 18.67 -16.35
C ARG A 834 -14.64 18.63 -15.18
N THR A 835 -13.34 18.80 -15.46
CA THR A 835 -12.29 18.80 -14.44
C THR A 835 -11.80 20.19 -14.03
N LEU A 836 -12.16 21.25 -14.79
CA LEU A 836 -11.81 22.66 -14.55
C LEU A 836 -13.03 23.56 -14.29
N ASP A 837 -14.24 23.09 -14.57
CA ASP A 837 -15.50 23.76 -14.22
C ASP A 837 -15.64 23.82 -12.70
N GLU A 838 -15.50 25.03 -12.16
CA GLU A 838 -15.66 25.30 -10.73
C GLU A 838 -17.11 25.18 -10.27
N MET A 839 -18.06 24.97 -11.20
CA MET A 839 -19.48 24.80 -10.96
C MET A 839 -19.85 23.30 -10.92
N PRO A 840 -20.06 22.69 -9.73
CA PRO A 840 -20.54 21.30 -9.65
C PRO A 840 -21.81 21.09 -10.48
N PRO A 841 -22.04 19.91 -11.08
CA PRO A 841 -23.19 19.67 -11.99
C PRO A 841 -24.57 20.03 -11.39
N GLN A 842 -24.75 19.90 -10.08
CA GLN A 842 -25.97 20.35 -9.40
C GLN A 842 -26.08 21.89 -9.31
N THR A 843 -24.98 22.61 -9.14
CA THR A 843 -24.94 24.07 -9.23
C THR A 843 -25.27 24.55 -10.65
N ARG A 844 -24.69 23.90 -11.68
CA ARG A 844 -24.97 24.19 -13.10
C ARG A 844 -26.44 23.92 -13.45
N ARG A 845 -27.01 22.81 -12.97
CA ARG A 845 -28.45 22.52 -13.09
C ARG A 845 -29.34 23.57 -12.41
N LEU A 846 -28.95 24.08 -11.24
CA LEU A 846 -29.69 25.17 -10.60
C LEU A 846 -29.62 26.46 -11.42
N LEU A 847 -28.46 26.83 -11.97
CA LEU A 847 -28.29 28.04 -12.78
C LEU A 847 -29.21 28.02 -14.01
N VAL A 848 -29.27 26.90 -14.74
CA VAL A 848 -30.15 26.76 -15.92
C VAL A 848 -31.63 26.87 -15.54
N LEU A 849 -32.07 26.18 -14.48
CA LEU A 849 -33.46 26.27 -13.99
C LEU A 849 -33.81 27.69 -13.51
N LEU A 850 -32.85 28.36 -12.87
CA LEU A 850 -33.02 29.72 -12.37
C LEU A 850 -33.05 30.74 -13.52
N LYS A 851 -32.26 30.57 -14.58
CA LYS A 851 -32.36 31.40 -15.80
C LYS A 851 -33.75 31.29 -16.42
N GLY A 852 -34.28 30.07 -16.59
CA GLY A 852 -35.62 29.85 -17.15
C GLY A 852 -36.70 30.57 -16.33
N TRP A 853 -36.74 30.33 -15.02
CA TRP A 853 -37.71 30.96 -14.13
C TRP A 853 -37.56 32.49 -14.00
N VAL A 854 -36.32 33.02 -14.02
CA VAL A 854 -36.08 34.47 -14.04
C VAL A 854 -36.58 35.07 -15.35
N GLY A 855 -36.41 34.39 -16.49
CA GLY A 855 -36.98 34.81 -17.78
C GLY A 855 -38.51 34.85 -17.79
N GLU A 856 -39.17 33.79 -17.32
CA GLU A 856 -40.63 33.75 -17.13
C GLU A 856 -41.12 34.88 -16.21
N THR A 857 -40.40 35.11 -15.10
CA THR A 857 -40.72 36.14 -14.11
C THR A 857 -40.51 37.56 -14.68
N ALA A 858 -39.47 37.77 -15.48
CA ALA A 858 -39.20 39.03 -16.17
C ALA A 858 -40.34 39.40 -17.13
N VAL A 859 -40.78 38.44 -17.95
CA VAL A 859 -41.93 38.60 -18.86
C VAL A 859 -43.22 38.89 -18.08
N HIS A 860 -43.50 38.14 -17.00
CA HIS A 860 -44.68 38.36 -16.17
C HIS A 860 -44.69 39.70 -15.41
N GLN A 861 -43.54 40.30 -15.16
CA GLN A 861 -43.40 41.59 -14.45
C GLN A 861 -43.12 42.78 -15.38
N ALA A 862 -42.97 42.54 -16.69
CA ALA A 862 -42.54 43.53 -17.69
C ALA A 862 -41.20 44.22 -17.34
N LEU A 863 -40.26 43.45 -16.79
CA LEU A 863 -38.90 43.86 -16.43
C LEU A 863 -37.86 43.16 -17.33
N LYS A 864 -36.62 43.64 -17.35
CA LYS A 864 -35.49 42.84 -17.90
C LYS A 864 -35.06 41.76 -16.92
N ALA A 865 -34.42 40.69 -17.41
CA ALA A 865 -33.91 39.61 -16.56
C ALA A 865 -32.91 40.10 -15.48
N GLU A 866 -32.06 41.08 -15.82
CA GLU A 866 -31.13 41.78 -14.91
C GLU A 866 -31.82 42.66 -13.86
N GLU A 867 -33.09 43.03 -14.08
CA GLU A 867 -33.86 43.90 -13.19
C GLU A 867 -34.71 43.07 -12.21
N VAL A 868 -34.94 41.79 -12.50
CA VAL A 868 -35.65 40.86 -11.61
C VAL A 868 -34.83 40.63 -10.33
N ARG A 869 -35.48 40.87 -9.19
CA ARG A 869 -34.96 40.57 -7.85
C ARG A 869 -35.76 39.46 -7.21
N PHE A 870 -35.07 38.40 -6.81
CA PHE A 870 -35.67 37.23 -6.17
C PHE A 870 -34.95 36.90 -4.86
N SER A 871 -35.66 36.40 -3.86
CA SER A 871 -35.05 35.87 -2.64
C SER A 871 -34.92 34.35 -2.71
N ARG A 872 -34.14 33.76 -1.79
CA ARG A 872 -34.05 32.29 -1.65
C ARG A 872 -35.40 31.63 -1.32
N ARG A 873 -36.39 32.38 -0.81
CA ARG A 873 -37.76 31.87 -0.59
C ARG A 873 -38.48 31.65 -1.92
N ASP A 874 -38.23 32.51 -2.90
CA ASP A 874 -39.00 32.57 -4.14
C ASP A 874 -38.47 31.52 -5.12
N VAL A 875 -37.13 31.42 -5.24
CA VAL A 875 -36.45 30.30 -5.92
C VAL A 875 -36.87 28.94 -5.34
N ARG A 876 -37.05 28.85 -4.00
CA ARG A 876 -37.54 27.63 -3.33
C ARG A 876 -38.98 27.31 -3.67
N ALA A 877 -39.85 28.32 -3.79
CA ALA A 877 -41.25 28.15 -4.13
C ALA A 877 -41.43 27.77 -5.62
N ALA A 878 -40.62 28.33 -6.51
CA ALA A 878 -40.67 28.08 -7.94
C ALA A 878 -40.01 26.75 -8.36
N LEU A 879 -38.76 26.51 -7.93
CA LEU A 879 -37.95 25.40 -8.43
C LEU A 879 -37.99 24.14 -7.56
N GLY A 880 -38.59 24.20 -6.35
CA GLY A 880 -38.71 23.06 -5.43
C GLY A 880 -37.41 22.60 -4.74
N TRP A 881 -36.28 23.29 -4.95
CA TRP A 881 -34.99 22.94 -4.33
C TRP A 881 -34.97 23.22 -2.82
N GLY A 882 -34.37 22.33 -2.02
CA GLY A 882 -34.30 22.50 -0.56
C GLY A 882 -33.53 23.76 -0.12
N ASP A 883 -33.96 24.42 0.97
CA ASP A 883 -33.35 25.69 1.46
C ASP A 883 -31.84 25.57 1.68
N THR A 884 -31.39 24.42 2.21
CA THR A 884 -29.98 24.07 2.41
C THR A 884 -29.23 23.96 1.08
N GLN A 885 -29.81 23.30 0.08
CA GLN A 885 -29.20 23.19 -1.26
C GLN A 885 -29.10 24.57 -1.91
N LEU A 886 -30.18 25.35 -1.91
CA LEU A 886 -30.18 26.71 -2.42
C LEU A 886 -29.16 27.60 -1.69
N LYS A 887 -29.00 27.47 -0.38
CA LYS A 887 -27.96 28.21 0.37
C LYS A 887 -26.55 27.87 -0.14
N ILE A 888 -26.25 26.60 -0.46
CA ILE A 888 -24.94 26.17 -0.95
C ILE A 888 -24.73 26.63 -2.40
N HIS A 889 -25.66 26.30 -3.30
CA HIS A 889 -25.48 26.52 -4.73
C HIS A 889 -25.62 28.01 -5.11
N LEU A 890 -26.49 28.78 -4.47
CA LEU A 890 -26.56 30.23 -4.69
C LEU A 890 -25.40 30.99 -4.02
N ALA A 891 -24.75 30.43 -2.99
CA ALA A 891 -23.48 30.98 -2.48
C ALA A 891 -22.36 30.74 -3.49
N ARG A 892 -22.23 29.53 -4.06
CA ARG A 892 -21.27 29.23 -5.12
C ARG A 892 -21.48 30.09 -6.37
N LEU A 893 -22.72 30.26 -6.82
CA LEU A 893 -23.03 31.14 -7.97
C LEU A 893 -22.76 32.62 -7.69
N LEU A 894 -22.75 33.05 -6.43
CA LEU A 894 -22.34 34.40 -6.02
C LEU A 894 -20.80 34.51 -5.94
N GLU A 895 -20.12 33.51 -5.38
CA GLU A 895 -18.65 33.38 -5.35
C GLU A 895 -18.04 33.30 -6.76
N MET A 896 -18.79 32.76 -7.72
CA MET A 896 -18.45 32.70 -9.15
C MET A 896 -19.03 33.89 -9.97
N GLU A 897 -19.57 34.92 -9.32
CA GLU A 897 -20.08 36.17 -9.92
C GLU A 897 -21.29 36.04 -10.90
N TYR A 898 -21.91 34.86 -11.02
CA TYR A 898 -23.17 34.66 -11.77
C TYR A 898 -24.39 35.33 -11.10
N LEU A 899 -24.31 35.63 -9.79
CA LEU A 899 -25.40 36.24 -9.01
C LEU A 899 -24.92 37.47 -8.22
N LEU A 900 -25.63 38.58 -8.37
CA LEU A 900 -25.43 39.78 -7.55
C LEU A 900 -26.33 39.74 -6.32
N LEU A 901 -25.76 40.06 -5.14
CA LEU A 901 -26.46 40.04 -3.86
C LEU A 901 -26.81 41.45 -3.37
N TYR A 902 -28.11 41.71 -3.20
CA TYR A 902 -28.65 42.90 -2.56
C TYR A 902 -29.11 42.59 -1.13
N ARG A 903 -28.77 43.47 -0.18
CA ARG A 903 -29.21 43.35 1.22
C ARG A 903 -30.30 44.38 1.54
N ARG A 904 -31.50 43.91 1.89
CA ARG A 904 -32.63 44.76 2.27
C ARG A 904 -32.95 44.55 3.75
N GLY A 905 -32.14 45.19 4.60
CA GLY A 905 -32.20 45.04 6.06
C GLY A 905 -31.78 43.63 6.51
N LEU A 906 -32.78 42.76 6.75
CA LEU A 906 -32.61 41.36 7.15
C LEU A 906 -32.84 40.35 6.01
N THR A 907 -33.40 40.77 4.86
CA THR A 907 -33.56 39.89 3.70
C THR A 907 -32.41 40.03 2.71
N TYR A 908 -32.18 38.94 1.98
CA TYR A 908 -31.21 38.82 0.90
C TYR A 908 -31.98 38.64 -0.41
N GLU A 909 -31.90 39.66 -1.27
CA GLU A 909 -32.41 39.67 -2.64
C GLU A 909 -31.23 39.37 -3.58
N TYR A 910 -31.49 38.64 -4.66
CA TYR A 910 -30.50 38.20 -5.63
C TYR A 910 -30.96 38.63 -7.02
N THR A 911 -30.01 38.86 -7.91
CA THR A 911 -30.22 39.17 -9.33
C THR A 911 -29.30 38.29 -10.15
N LEU A 912 -29.79 37.81 -11.30
CA LEU A 912 -29.00 37.01 -12.25
C LEU A 912 -28.17 37.95 -13.13
N LEU A 913 -26.86 37.73 -13.19
CA LEU A 913 -25.92 38.47 -14.05
C LEU A 913 -25.59 37.73 -15.37
N TRP A 914 -26.17 36.54 -15.56
CA TRP A 914 -25.87 35.66 -16.70
C TRP A 914 -27.00 35.69 -17.73
N ASP A 915 -26.74 36.37 -18.85
CA ASP A 915 -27.54 36.42 -20.08
C ASP A 915 -27.51 35.08 -20.84
N GLY A 916 -26.36 34.41 -20.84
CA GLY A 916 -26.16 33.01 -21.20
C GLY A 916 -26.41 32.68 -22.67
N GLU A 917 -25.71 33.35 -23.58
CA GLU A 917 -25.43 32.80 -24.91
C GLU A 917 -24.28 31.77 -24.83
N ASP A 918 -24.57 30.58 -24.31
CA ASP A 918 -23.91 29.36 -24.80
C ASP A 918 -24.70 28.08 -24.45
N ASN A 919 -24.38 26.98 -25.14
CA ASN A 919 -25.08 25.69 -25.00
C ASN A 919 -24.82 24.99 -23.65
N ASN A 920 -25.58 23.92 -23.38
CA ASN A 920 -25.51 23.05 -22.18
C ASN A 920 -24.13 22.40 -21.88
N GLY A 921 -23.09 22.67 -22.67
CA GLY A 921 -21.73 22.15 -22.48
C GLY A 921 -20.99 22.78 -21.30
N THR A 922 -19.91 22.13 -20.90
CA THR A 922 -18.91 22.67 -19.96
C THR A 922 -17.95 23.62 -20.70
N HIS A 923 -18.41 24.85 -20.97
CA HIS A 923 -17.60 25.93 -21.56
C HIS A 923 -16.39 26.27 -20.67
N LEU A 924 -15.23 26.55 -21.28
CA LEU A 924 -13.96 26.83 -20.60
C LEU A 924 -13.40 28.18 -21.05
N CYS A 925 -13.65 29.20 -20.23
CA CYS A 925 -13.34 30.60 -20.55
C CYS A 925 -11.85 30.81 -20.87
N GLY A 926 -11.57 31.36 -22.06
CA GLY A 926 -10.21 31.74 -22.48
C GLY A 926 -9.51 30.77 -23.45
N LEU A 927 -10.19 29.72 -23.93
CA LEU A 927 -9.79 29.04 -25.17
C LEU A 927 -10.03 29.93 -26.39
N LEU A 928 -9.31 29.66 -27.48
CA LEU A 928 -9.40 30.46 -28.71
C LEU A 928 -10.60 30.04 -29.58
N ASP A 929 -11.57 30.94 -29.75
CA ASP A 929 -12.61 30.82 -30.77
C ASP A 929 -12.05 31.18 -32.15
N THR A 930 -11.63 30.16 -32.91
CA THR A 930 -11.14 30.31 -34.29
C THR A 930 -12.17 30.92 -35.25
N GLY A 931 -13.46 30.87 -34.91
CA GLY A 931 -14.57 31.44 -35.69
C GLY A 931 -14.80 32.95 -35.52
N ASN A 932 -14.16 33.62 -34.54
CA ASN A 932 -14.45 35.03 -34.21
C ASN A 932 -13.47 36.06 -34.82
N ASP A 933 -12.56 35.65 -35.70
CA ASP A 933 -11.55 36.52 -36.37
C ASP A 933 -12.14 37.72 -37.14
N ASN A 934 -13.45 37.71 -37.43
CA ASN A 934 -14.17 38.79 -38.12
C ASN A 934 -14.77 39.89 -37.20
N ARG A 935 -14.48 39.89 -35.89
CA ARG A 935 -14.85 41.00 -34.96
C ARG A 935 -13.63 41.77 -34.44
N SER A 936 -12.68 42.06 -35.33
CA SER A 936 -11.51 42.90 -35.06
C SER A 936 -11.88 44.39 -34.95
N GLY A 937 -12.42 44.79 -33.80
CA GLY A 937 -12.86 46.18 -33.55
C GLY A 937 -13.14 46.50 -32.08
N CYS A 938 -12.11 46.50 -31.23
CA CYS A 938 -12.20 46.99 -29.85
C CYS A 938 -10.99 47.90 -29.53
N GLU A 939 -11.25 49.09 -29.00
CA GLU A 939 -10.26 50.17 -28.91
C GLU A 939 -9.31 50.00 -27.70
N PRO A 940 -7.99 50.26 -27.85
CA PRO A 940 -7.00 50.02 -26.81
C PRO A 940 -6.85 51.19 -25.79
N ASP A 941 -7.90 51.97 -25.53
CA ASP A 941 -7.77 53.31 -24.91
C ASP A 941 -8.71 53.62 -23.73
N ARG A 942 -8.72 52.74 -22.71
CA ARG A 942 -9.28 53.02 -21.37
C ARG A 942 -8.42 52.48 -20.23
N SER A 943 -7.16 52.91 -20.16
CA SER A 943 -6.22 52.44 -19.12
C SER A 943 -5.31 53.52 -18.49
N ASN A 944 -5.82 54.74 -18.25
CA ASN A 944 -5.33 55.59 -17.14
C ASN A 944 -6.26 56.76 -16.78
N VAL A 945 -6.49 56.95 -15.47
CA VAL A 945 -6.46 58.21 -14.68
C VAL A 945 -7.33 58.04 -13.43
N GLY A 946 -6.74 58.28 -12.25
CA GLY A 946 -7.39 58.16 -10.94
C GLY A 946 -7.38 56.74 -10.37
N GLY A 947 -7.06 56.52 -9.09
CA GLY A 947 -6.68 57.50 -8.08
C GLY A 947 -6.73 56.97 -6.65
N THR A 948 -5.82 56.03 -6.30
CA THR A 948 -5.51 55.63 -4.91
C THR A 948 -6.70 55.41 -3.96
N GLN A 949 -7.38 54.26 -4.06
CA GLN A 949 -8.18 53.71 -2.95
C GLN A 949 -8.33 52.18 -3.06
N SER A 950 -7.64 51.44 -2.20
CA SER A 950 -7.84 50.00 -2.03
C SER A 950 -8.83 49.78 -0.88
N ALA A 951 -10.07 49.41 -1.18
CA ALA A 951 -11.09 49.19 -0.16
C ALA A 951 -10.78 47.94 0.69
N SER A 952 -10.72 48.10 2.02
CA SER A 952 -10.31 47.04 2.94
C SER A 952 -11.49 46.12 3.32
N GLY A 953 -11.64 45.01 2.58
CA GLY A 953 -12.69 44.01 2.81
C GLY A 953 -12.49 43.14 4.06
N ARG A 954 -12.68 43.69 5.27
CA ARG A 954 -12.86 42.92 6.53
C ARG A 954 -13.67 43.71 7.57
N HIS A 955 -14.87 43.24 7.90
CA HIS A 955 -15.64 43.75 9.03
C HIS A 955 -15.12 43.15 10.34
N VAL A 956 -14.72 44.03 11.29
CA VAL A 956 -14.49 43.67 12.70
C VAL A 956 -15.79 43.86 13.48
N VAL A 957 -16.03 43.02 14.50
CA VAL A 957 -17.23 43.06 15.34
C VAL A 957 -16.82 43.06 16.82
N GLY A 958 -17.42 43.96 17.61
CA GLY A 958 -17.17 44.16 19.03
C GLY A 958 -16.34 45.42 19.30
N GLY A 959 -16.74 46.22 20.29
CA GLY A 959 -16.07 47.47 20.64
C GLY A 959 -16.35 47.91 22.08
N GLN A 960 -15.53 48.86 22.55
CA GLN A 960 -15.56 49.53 23.87
C GLN A 960 -15.33 48.58 25.07
N SER A 961 -14.63 48.98 26.14
CA SER A 961 -14.41 50.33 26.68
C SER A 961 -13.00 50.93 26.49
N GLU A 962 -12.83 52.18 26.92
CA GLU A 962 -11.66 53.05 26.72
C GLU A 962 -10.81 53.20 27.99
N SER A 963 -9.50 53.50 27.84
CA SER A 963 -8.79 54.49 28.67
C SER A 963 -7.40 54.87 28.11
N GLU A 964 -7.38 55.98 27.38
CA GLU A 964 -6.32 57.01 27.32
C GLU A 964 -4.80 56.70 27.09
N LYS A 965 -4.30 57.29 25.98
CA LYS A 965 -3.01 58.04 25.80
C LYS A 965 -1.66 57.28 25.88
N GLY A 966 -0.71 57.50 24.95
CA GLY A 966 -0.76 58.26 23.68
C GLY A 966 0.63 58.61 23.10
N ALA A 967 0.66 59.04 21.82
CA ALA A 967 1.78 59.67 21.07
C ALA A 967 3.06 58.81 20.80
N SER A 968 3.88 59.04 19.75
CA SER A 968 3.72 59.73 18.44
C SER A 968 4.91 59.41 17.49
N GLY A 969 4.77 59.63 16.17
CA GLY A 969 5.79 59.40 15.12
C GLY A 969 5.48 58.17 14.23
N GLN A 970 5.49 58.17 12.88
CA GLN A 970 6.16 58.97 11.82
C GLN A 970 7.70 58.95 11.94
N ALA A 971 8.50 58.74 10.88
CA ALA A 971 8.31 58.51 9.42
C ALA A 971 9.67 58.01 8.82
N ALA A 972 9.93 57.71 7.54
CA ALA A 972 9.20 57.17 6.37
C ALA A 972 10.23 56.95 5.21
N GLN A 973 9.81 56.43 4.04
CA GLN A 973 10.58 56.31 2.76
C GLN A 973 11.77 55.30 2.81
N GLY A 974 12.39 54.80 1.73
CA GLY A 974 12.28 54.89 0.25
C GLY A 974 13.59 54.31 -0.37
N LEU A 975 13.76 53.86 -1.62
CA LEU A 975 12.93 53.83 -2.85
C LEU A 975 13.44 52.73 -3.85
N LYS A 976 12.81 52.67 -5.04
CA LYS A 976 13.08 51.82 -6.25
C LYS A 976 14.53 51.99 -6.81
N GLY A 977 15.10 51.16 -7.71
CA GLY A 977 14.67 49.90 -8.38
C GLY A 977 15.03 49.84 -9.90
N LYS A 978 15.28 48.62 -10.47
CA LYS A 978 15.56 48.28 -11.91
C LYS A 978 16.90 48.83 -12.52
N ALA A 979 17.46 48.36 -13.65
CA ALA A 979 17.49 47.05 -14.36
C ALA A 979 18.47 47.09 -15.60
N VAL A 980 18.70 45.94 -16.27
CA VAL A 980 19.31 45.76 -17.63
C VAL A 980 20.85 45.93 -17.75
N GLY A 981 21.52 45.10 -18.59
CA GLY A 981 22.90 45.37 -19.08
C GLY A 981 23.76 44.15 -19.48
N SER A 982 23.81 43.82 -20.77
CA SER A 982 24.62 42.72 -21.36
C SER A 982 26.11 43.03 -21.60
N GLY A 983 27.01 42.03 -21.63
CA GLY A 983 28.22 42.12 -22.51
C GLY A 983 29.55 41.40 -22.19
N LYS A 984 29.67 40.11 -22.53
CA LYS A 984 30.83 39.37 -23.13
C LYS A 984 32.33 39.73 -22.85
N LYS A 985 33.14 38.65 -22.72
CA LYS A 985 34.60 38.43 -23.02
C LYS A 985 35.71 38.81 -21.99
N ARG A 986 36.27 37.77 -21.34
CA ARG A 986 37.67 37.24 -21.37
C ARG A 986 37.80 36.16 -20.28
N ILE A 987 38.31 34.92 -20.43
CA ILE A 987 39.36 34.24 -21.24
C ILE A 987 40.72 34.10 -20.49
N ILE A 988 41.05 32.84 -20.16
CA ILE A 988 42.37 32.17 -19.99
C ILE A 988 43.08 32.06 -18.61
N LYS A 989 43.50 30.80 -18.32
CA LYS A 989 44.50 30.25 -17.35
C LYS A 989 44.17 30.29 -15.84
N GLU A 990 44.18 29.14 -15.14
CA GLU A 990 45.29 28.29 -14.62
C GLU A 990 46.04 28.94 -13.43
N LYS A 991 46.45 28.23 -12.35
CA LYS A 991 46.83 26.80 -12.22
C LYS A 991 46.62 26.23 -10.80
N LYS A 992 46.88 24.92 -10.59
CA LYS A 992 46.75 24.16 -9.31
C LYS A 992 48.00 24.23 -8.40
N GLY A 993 47.80 24.00 -7.09
CA GLY A 993 48.76 23.51 -6.06
C GLY A 993 48.16 23.72 -4.66
N MET A 994 47.94 22.76 -3.74
CA MET A 994 48.80 21.72 -3.12
C MET A 994 49.93 22.31 -2.24
N SER A 995 50.17 21.86 -1.00
CA SER A 995 49.51 20.82 -0.16
C SER A 995 50.03 20.82 1.31
N GLN A 996 49.55 19.88 2.14
CA GLN A 996 50.15 19.31 3.38
C GLN A 996 49.94 19.99 4.77
N SER A 997 49.02 19.36 5.51
CA SER A 997 49.00 18.98 6.94
C SER A 997 50.29 18.97 7.80
N VAL A 998 50.15 19.36 9.09
CA VAL A 998 50.92 18.87 10.27
C VAL A 998 50.06 19.00 11.56
N GLU A 999 50.07 17.99 12.44
CA GLU A 999 49.70 18.00 13.89
C GLU A 999 51.00 17.89 14.75
N PRO A 1000 51.09 18.06 16.11
CA PRO A 1000 50.03 17.87 17.14
C PRO A 1000 50.14 18.65 18.51
N ALA A 1001 49.23 18.33 19.44
CA ALA A 1001 49.40 18.03 20.89
C ALA A 1001 50.04 18.99 21.97
N ILE A 1002 49.24 19.17 23.06
CA ILE A 1002 49.57 18.95 24.51
C ILE A 1002 50.19 20.06 25.43
N ASN A 1003 49.45 20.36 26.52
CA ASN A 1003 49.85 20.93 27.85
C ASN A 1003 50.46 22.37 27.93
N GLN A 1004 50.53 23.09 29.08
CA GLN A 1004 50.46 22.70 30.51
C GLN A 1004 49.77 23.75 31.45
N LYS A 1005 50.16 23.84 32.75
CA LYS A 1005 49.32 24.27 33.91
C LYS A 1005 49.90 25.41 34.80
N VAL A 1006 48.99 26.25 35.34
CA VAL A 1006 48.89 26.73 36.77
C VAL A 1006 49.75 27.92 37.32
N THR A 1007 49.13 28.62 38.31
CA THR A 1007 49.55 29.67 39.29
C THR A 1007 49.02 31.09 39.02
N GLY A 1008 48.60 31.92 40.00
CA GLY A 1008 48.36 31.79 41.46
C GLY A 1008 47.56 33.02 42.00
N ARG A 1009 46.69 32.92 43.03
CA ARG A 1009 46.93 32.97 44.51
C ARG A 1009 46.81 34.40 45.13
N LYS A 1010 46.23 34.50 46.37
CA LYS A 1010 45.90 35.70 47.23
C LYS A 1010 44.43 36.19 47.14
N SER A 1011 43.77 36.72 48.19
CA SER A 1011 44.05 36.74 49.66
C SER A 1011 42.79 37.07 50.52
N ARG A 1012 42.88 36.81 51.84
CA ARG A 1012 41.82 36.72 52.90
C ARG A 1012 40.83 37.89 53.14
N SER A 1013 39.60 37.48 53.47
CA SER A 1013 38.66 37.95 54.53
C SER A 1013 37.73 36.76 54.89
N GLY A 1014 36.88 36.71 55.94
CA GLY A 1014 36.60 37.54 57.14
C GLY A 1014 35.35 36.99 57.87
N SER A 1015 35.20 37.17 59.21
CA SER A 1015 34.11 36.68 60.12
C SER A 1015 33.85 35.15 60.14
N GLU A 1016 33.96 34.39 61.25
CA GLU A 1016 33.19 34.36 62.52
C GLU A 1016 31.79 33.71 62.40
N SER A 1017 31.29 32.83 63.30
CA SER A 1017 31.92 32.06 64.41
C SER A 1017 31.01 30.92 64.94
N ASP A 1018 31.61 29.92 65.62
CA ASP A 1018 31.09 29.13 66.78
C ASP A 1018 29.65 28.54 66.85
N ARG A 1019 29.52 27.19 66.96
CA ARG A 1019 29.15 26.42 68.20
C ARG A 1019 28.76 24.94 67.96
N SER A 1020 28.50 24.21 69.06
CA SER A 1020 28.54 22.74 69.12
C SER A 1020 27.67 22.11 70.24
N VAL A 1021 27.10 20.91 69.95
CA VAL A 1021 26.88 19.76 70.87
C VAL A 1021 25.77 19.82 71.95
N SER A 1022 25.19 18.62 72.21
CA SER A 1022 24.45 18.08 73.38
C SER A 1022 23.08 18.64 73.84
N ASP A 1023 22.06 17.77 73.70
CA ASP A 1023 21.26 17.12 74.77
C ASP A 1023 20.15 17.80 75.61
N GLU A 1024 19.04 17.03 75.67
CA GLU A 1024 18.08 16.75 76.77
C GLU A 1024 17.06 17.75 77.38
N ALA A 1025 15.88 17.15 77.64
CA ALA A 1025 14.97 17.30 78.81
C ALA A 1025 13.84 18.37 78.88
N GLN A 1026 12.60 17.83 78.95
CA GLN A 1026 11.51 18.17 79.90
C GLN A 1026 10.75 19.53 79.76
N SER A 1027 9.46 19.69 80.14
CA SER A 1027 8.34 18.75 80.43
C SER A 1027 6.97 19.49 80.60
N VAL A 1028 5.91 18.78 81.04
CA VAL A 1028 4.66 19.26 81.71
C VAL A 1028 3.34 19.45 80.90
N GLN A 1029 2.44 18.46 81.04
CA GLN A 1029 0.94 18.47 81.13
C GLN A 1029 0.04 18.92 79.95
N GLY A 1030 -1.13 18.28 79.72
CA GLY A 1030 -1.62 17.01 80.31
C GLY A 1030 -3.13 16.69 80.18
N ARG A 1031 -3.48 15.41 80.47
CA ARG A 1031 -4.83 14.77 80.53
C ARG A 1031 -5.56 14.61 79.17
N GLY A 1032 -6.27 13.52 78.84
CA GLY A 1032 -6.54 12.19 79.43
C GLY A 1032 -7.39 11.36 78.42
N VAL A 1033 -7.77 10.08 78.59
CA VAL A 1033 -7.64 9.12 79.70
C VAL A 1033 -7.87 7.66 79.18
N VAL A 1034 -7.17 6.64 79.73
CA VAL A 1034 -7.44 5.15 79.70
C VAL A 1034 -7.70 4.45 78.34
N GLY A 1035 -7.18 3.25 78.02
CA GLY A 1035 -6.32 2.25 78.69
C GLY A 1035 -6.62 0.84 78.13
N GLY A 1036 -5.78 -0.21 78.27
CA GLY A 1036 -4.43 -0.36 78.83
C GLY A 1036 -4.00 -1.85 78.89
N GLN A 1037 -2.83 -2.14 79.47
CA GLN A 1037 -2.33 -3.48 79.92
C GLN A 1037 -2.01 -4.55 78.85
N SER A 1038 -1.08 -5.51 79.05
CA SER A 1038 0.03 -5.64 80.02
C SER A 1038 0.94 -6.86 79.69
N GLU A 1039 2.24 -6.76 79.99
CA GLU A 1039 3.17 -7.89 80.29
C GLU A 1039 3.43 -8.94 79.17
N GLY A 1040 4.42 -9.84 79.25
CA GLY A 1040 5.42 -10.10 80.30
C GLY A 1040 6.62 -10.95 79.84
N ASP A 1041 7.57 -11.17 80.75
CA ASP A 1041 8.91 -11.77 80.57
C ASP A 1041 8.96 -13.33 80.62
N LYS A 1042 10.14 -13.92 80.31
CA LYS A 1042 10.65 -15.30 80.56
C LYS A 1042 10.34 -16.41 79.52
N GLY A 1043 11.26 -17.37 79.42
CA GLY A 1043 10.90 -18.77 79.07
C GLY A 1043 11.94 -19.63 78.33
N ALA A 1044 12.82 -20.30 79.07
CA ALA A 1044 13.87 -21.22 78.60
C ALA A 1044 13.46 -22.45 77.73
N SER A 1045 14.46 -22.98 77.00
CA SER A 1045 14.74 -24.43 76.72
C SER A 1045 13.82 -25.28 75.81
N GLY A 1046 14.42 -26.28 75.13
CA GLY A 1046 13.73 -27.56 74.83
C GLY A 1046 13.87 -28.20 73.44
N GLN A 1047 14.97 -28.94 73.22
CA GLN A 1047 15.12 -30.26 72.52
C GLN A 1047 14.32 -30.71 71.25
N MET A 1048 14.98 -31.65 70.52
CA MET A 1048 14.54 -32.84 69.74
C MET A 1048 13.03 -33.21 69.67
N ALA A 1049 12.50 -33.96 68.68
CA ALA A 1049 13.05 -34.83 67.60
C ALA A 1049 12.16 -34.69 66.32
N GLN A 1050 12.44 -35.16 65.10
CA GLN A 1050 12.90 -36.46 64.56
C GLN A 1050 11.95 -37.67 64.79
N GLY A 1051 11.46 -38.27 63.68
CA GLY A 1051 10.77 -39.57 63.60
C GLY A 1051 9.27 -39.52 63.22
N VAL A 1052 8.65 -40.55 62.64
CA VAL A 1052 9.20 -41.83 62.06
C VAL A 1052 8.22 -42.39 60.99
N GLU A 1053 8.69 -43.40 60.24
CA GLU A 1053 8.09 -44.18 59.14
C GLU A 1053 6.59 -44.60 59.19
N ALA A 1054 6.00 -44.86 58.01
CA ALA A 1054 5.25 -46.08 57.58
C ALA A 1054 4.33 -45.77 56.37
N LYS A 1055 4.32 -46.48 55.21
CA LYS A 1055 4.05 -47.91 54.90
C LYS A 1055 2.58 -48.34 55.11
N VAL A 1056 1.94 -49.18 54.29
CA VAL A 1056 2.10 -49.66 52.88
C VAL A 1056 0.80 -50.44 52.50
N VAL A 1057 0.69 -51.03 51.30
CA VAL A 1057 -0.43 -51.89 50.78
C VAL A 1057 -1.67 -51.13 50.27
N GLY A 1058 -2.27 -51.42 49.11
CA GLY A 1058 -1.85 -52.28 47.99
C GLY A 1058 -2.96 -53.20 47.43
N SER A 1059 -2.81 -53.67 46.17
CA SER A 1059 -3.62 -54.71 45.46
C SER A 1059 -5.12 -54.39 45.23
N GLU A 1060 -5.88 -54.90 44.24
CA GLU A 1060 -5.67 -55.64 42.97
C GLU A 1060 -6.98 -55.47 42.11
N GLN A 1061 -7.31 -56.12 40.98
CA GLN A 1061 -6.82 -57.30 40.24
C GLN A 1061 -7.09 -57.20 38.71
N ASN A 1062 -7.03 -58.35 38.01
CA ASN A 1062 -7.32 -58.63 36.60
C ASN A 1062 -8.86 -58.79 36.32
N THR A 1063 -9.42 -58.98 35.10
CA THR A 1063 -9.06 -60.03 34.12
C THR A 1063 -9.63 -59.89 32.69
N VAL A 1064 -8.86 -60.44 31.74
CA VAL A 1064 -8.96 -60.61 30.26
C VAL A 1064 -10.10 -61.55 29.79
N ILE A 1065 -10.61 -61.46 28.53
CA ILE A 1065 -10.74 -62.60 27.52
C ILE A 1065 -11.64 -62.36 26.23
N ARG A 1066 -10.98 -62.42 25.06
CA ARG A 1066 -11.29 -63.04 23.72
C ARG A 1066 -12.57 -62.78 22.84
N LYS A 1067 -12.27 -62.41 21.58
CA LYS A 1067 -12.69 -62.99 20.26
C LYS A 1067 -14.17 -63.07 19.81
N LYS A 1068 -14.44 -62.57 18.57
CA LYS A 1068 -14.62 -63.41 17.34
C LYS A 1068 -14.71 -62.60 16.03
N LYS A 1069 -14.43 -63.25 14.88
CA LYS A 1069 -14.69 -62.77 13.50
C LYS A 1069 -16.11 -63.16 13.04
N LYS A 1070 -16.70 -62.39 12.12
CA LYS A 1070 -17.32 -62.92 10.86
C LYS A 1070 -17.55 -61.82 9.81
N SER A 1071 -17.90 -62.23 8.60
CA SER A 1071 -17.97 -61.42 7.36
C SER A 1071 -19.10 -61.96 6.46
N ALA A 1072 -19.79 -61.10 5.70
CA ALA A 1072 -20.21 -61.37 4.31
C ALA A 1072 -21.06 -60.24 3.69
N SER A 1073 -20.79 -60.01 2.40
CA SER A 1073 -21.47 -59.24 1.34
C SER A 1073 -22.99 -59.38 1.13
N SER A 1074 -23.60 -58.34 0.56
CA SER A 1074 -24.32 -58.41 -0.75
C SER A 1074 -24.52 -56.99 -1.35
N ALA A 1075 -25.08 -56.87 -2.58
CA ALA A 1075 -25.19 -55.63 -3.38
C ALA A 1075 -26.46 -55.62 -4.28
N VAL A 1076 -26.48 -54.82 -5.36
CA VAL A 1076 -27.56 -54.57 -6.38
C VAL A 1076 -28.55 -53.45 -5.96
N VAL A 1077 -28.55 -52.22 -6.50
CA VAL A 1077 -28.72 -51.67 -7.88
C VAL A 1077 -30.18 -51.46 -8.30
N ASN A 1078 -30.56 -50.19 -8.60
CA ASN A 1078 -31.27 -49.81 -9.84
C ASN A 1078 -31.44 -48.28 -10.00
N ASP A 1079 -31.51 -47.82 -11.25
CA ASP A 1079 -31.78 -46.43 -11.65
C ASP A 1079 -33.28 -46.10 -11.73
N ARG A 1080 -33.62 -44.80 -11.69
CA ARG A 1080 -34.34 -44.09 -12.79
C ARG A 1080 -34.55 -42.60 -12.55
N GLU A 1081 -34.51 -41.84 -13.63
CA GLU A 1081 -34.95 -40.44 -13.74
C GLU A 1081 -36.48 -40.33 -13.80
N VAL A 1082 -37.04 -39.12 -13.62
CA VAL A 1082 -38.02 -38.50 -14.57
C VAL A 1082 -38.33 -37.03 -14.20
N THR A 1083 -38.04 -36.16 -15.17
CA THR A 1083 -38.51 -34.78 -15.51
C THR A 1083 -39.28 -33.86 -14.54
N HIS A 1084 -38.84 -32.59 -14.56
CA HIS A 1084 -39.60 -31.31 -14.60
C HIS A 1084 -40.82 -31.02 -13.69
N GLY A 1085 -40.75 -29.82 -13.08
CA GLY A 1085 -41.85 -29.02 -12.57
C GLY A 1085 -41.38 -27.56 -12.42
#